data_AF-A0A2N5MBP1-F1
#
_entry.id   AF-A0A2N5MBP1-F1
#
_cell.length_a   1.000
_cell.length_b   1.000
_cell.length_c   1.000
_cell.angle_alpha   90.00
_cell.angle_beta   90.00
_cell.angle_gamma   90.00
#
_symmetry.space_group_name_H-M   'P 1'
#
loop_
_entity.id
_entity.type
_entity.pdbx_description
1 polymer ?
#
loop_
_entity_poly.entity_id
_entity_poly.type
_entity_poly.pdbx_seq_one_letter_code
_entity_poly.pdbx_strand_id
1 'polypeptide(L)'
;MKEKEGKKMGKRVIFLVMMVVLFSGVFGSRFGQAQAKPRQETSTEVTVKEGSNKLRNTMLLIKSKEKNSKMKVVVTDAKGAFKERLSDGSYSVKAIKPEHNGAWYTSSSTFSVKGGKVSGFNNNDVHVSKGSKIESAPKNSDITLNGVLMDGRGLKGDLVIARYTDEYEEEPFIVSASNKGEFSASLSDGTYYIFGVQFADGFYRYDMNFSIEGKELYVNGEKKSSLNVTLPENSYTLSVHDTSNPLANAELVLEKVVDEAEGYTEFIQYVTTTKKGEASLRKLQDGLYSLGVYHQTFSSWQALTFEVLDGKLVVDGKRVSILDIAVPDINLTGIVTSESKSVGNAGLEILAFNENGEAADWYYVAADDKGRLQFRLADGSYQVISVYENNRNSHTDIKFEIENGRLLQDGAVQTSLKVDLPPVTFSGKLLEGGRVLEGSAEIETVSEDGKYAWYSASTDENGILSLRLLDGQYRVNYINLYEDGESMPYSAEFEIRDGKLYVDGVQKESLDLQVPPVTLNGMVFDGDVPLAGGEAAVHSTDPEYYNWKPINPDGSFTMRLPDGDYVLEQVYANDRTMALVKKEFTILEGKLYIDGVLSERLEIKLPPVNVTGVLNENGSQVDGDVNIRTVSETGETTHLWATTYEDGQFNFRLPDGKYEVFYIYLYDGTTDQTVRSFTIESGQLFVNGERADTLSIDIAPVTVTGTVRNGEDLITEGYVSVTALGENAEQKWYSSEIFHDGTYKFRLADGNYELRFVDTYTASYSFNKPFTIESEKIVVDGEEVQFLDINLEDAGQGGVEGEA
;
A
#
# COMPACT_ATOMS: atom_id res chain seq x y z
N MET A 1 38.42 -20.46 59.92
CA MET A 1 39.14 -19.36 60.60
C MET A 1 39.32 -18.23 59.58
N LYS A 2 38.56 -17.14 59.75
CA LYS A 2 38.73 -15.75 59.26
C LYS A 2 39.03 -15.46 57.78
N GLU A 3 38.11 -14.76 57.10
CA GLU A 3 38.19 -13.34 56.62
C GLU A 3 39.02 -13.17 55.33
N LYS A 4 38.75 -12.29 54.34
CA LYS A 4 37.82 -11.16 54.19
C LYS A 4 37.76 -10.73 52.71
N GLU A 5 36.73 -9.93 52.43
CA GLU A 5 36.34 -9.23 51.20
C GLU A 5 37.39 -8.30 50.55
N GLY A 6 37.09 -7.89 49.30
CA GLY A 6 37.62 -6.65 48.72
C GLY A 6 37.31 -6.44 47.23
N LYS A 7 36.05 -6.13 46.89
CA LYS A 7 35.61 -5.71 45.54
C LYS A 7 35.76 -4.18 45.41
N LYS A 8 36.60 -3.69 44.50
CA LYS A 8 36.76 -2.25 44.17
C LYS A 8 36.04 -1.92 42.85
N MET A 9 35.01 -1.08 42.91
CA MET A 9 34.43 -0.37 41.76
C MET A 9 35.33 0.82 41.38
N GLY A 10 35.69 0.92 40.10
CA GLY A 10 36.32 2.11 39.53
C GLY A 10 35.26 3.07 38.98
N LYS A 11 35.19 4.27 39.54
CA LYS A 11 34.45 5.42 38.99
C LYS A 11 35.16 5.90 37.72
N ARG A 12 34.43 6.06 36.61
CA ARG A 12 34.87 6.88 35.46
C ARG A 12 34.20 8.25 35.56
N VAL A 13 35.06 9.27 35.59
CA VAL A 13 34.74 10.70 35.55
C VAL A 13 34.59 11.08 34.08
N ILE A 14 33.44 11.66 33.70
CA ILE A 14 33.24 12.27 32.38
C ILE A 14 33.62 13.75 32.52
N PHE A 15 34.62 14.17 31.74
CA PHE A 15 35.05 15.55 31.58
C PHE A 15 34.18 16.21 30.50
N LEU A 16 33.40 17.21 30.89
CA LEU A 16 32.64 18.08 29.99
C LEU A 16 33.53 19.27 29.60
N VAL A 17 33.89 19.40 28.33
CA VAL A 17 34.59 20.58 27.79
C VAL A 17 33.58 21.42 27.02
N MET A 18 33.19 22.55 27.64
CA MET A 18 32.45 23.65 27.02
C MET A 18 33.40 24.43 26.10
N MET A 19 33.02 24.60 24.83
CA MET A 19 33.64 25.59 23.94
C MET A 19 32.57 26.58 23.49
N VAL A 20 32.66 27.79 24.05
CA VAL A 20 31.86 28.98 23.70
C VAL A 20 32.54 29.64 22.50
N VAL A 21 31.82 29.78 21.38
CA VAL A 21 32.18 30.70 20.31
C VAL A 21 31.01 31.64 20.08
N LEU A 22 31.25 32.91 20.43
CA LEU A 22 30.38 34.05 20.18
C LEU A 22 30.54 34.48 18.72
N PHE A 23 29.44 34.45 17.95
CA PHE A 23 29.27 35.29 16.77
C PHE A 23 27.99 36.10 16.92
N SER A 24 28.16 37.40 17.14
CA SER A 24 27.14 38.43 17.03
C SER A 24 27.13 38.96 15.60
N GLY A 25 25.95 39.00 14.96
CA GLY A 25 25.81 39.62 13.65
C GLY A 25 24.43 39.47 13.00
N VAL A 26 23.57 40.46 13.22
CA VAL A 26 22.48 40.93 12.34
C VAL A 26 21.37 39.91 11.98
N PHE A 27 20.32 39.84 12.82
CA PHE A 27 19.04 39.22 12.46
C PHE A 27 18.12 40.26 11.79
N GLY A 28 17.90 40.11 10.49
CA GLY A 28 16.71 40.61 9.82
C GLY A 28 15.57 39.60 10.00
N SER A 29 14.41 40.07 10.45
CA SER A 29 13.20 39.29 10.69
C SER A 29 12.64 38.74 9.36
N ARG A 30 12.89 37.47 9.07
CA ARG A 30 12.05 36.66 8.18
C ARG A 30 11.06 35.90 9.05
N PHE A 31 9.77 36.16 8.82
CA PHE A 31 8.67 35.38 9.38
C PHE A 31 8.82 33.92 8.95
N GLY A 32 8.89 33.01 9.92
CA GLY A 32 8.94 31.58 9.67
C GLY A 32 7.56 31.09 9.29
N GLN A 33 7.41 30.59 8.06
CA GLN A 33 6.34 29.64 7.75
C GLN A 33 6.57 28.40 8.61
N ALA A 34 5.57 28.03 9.41
CA ALA A 34 5.59 26.76 10.13
C ALA A 34 5.64 25.64 9.08
N GLN A 35 6.72 24.87 9.05
CA GLN A 35 6.80 23.66 8.23
C GLN A 35 5.81 22.65 8.83
N ALA A 36 4.83 22.22 8.04
CA ALA A 36 3.94 21.11 8.40
C ALA A 36 4.79 19.91 8.88
N LYS A 37 4.40 19.30 10.00
CA LYS A 37 5.10 18.13 10.52
C LYS A 37 5.03 17.02 9.45
N PRO A 38 6.16 16.37 9.10
CA PRO A 38 6.14 15.29 8.12
C PRO A 38 5.20 14.17 8.61
N ARG A 39 4.28 13.73 7.74
CA ARG A 39 3.44 12.55 8.00
C ARG A 39 4.34 11.35 8.32
N GLN A 40 3.97 10.59 9.34
CA GLN A 40 4.74 9.43 9.77
C GLN A 40 4.62 8.34 8.70
N GLU A 41 5.75 7.88 8.16
CA GLU A 41 5.78 6.73 7.26
C GLU A 41 5.62 5.44 8.08
N THR A 42 4.79 4.52 7.61
CA THR A 42 4.60 3.20 8.23
C THR A 42 5.12 2.11 7.31
N SER A 43 5.65 1.03 7.89
CA SER A 43 6.12 -0.10 7.09
C SER A 43 4.94 -0.80 6.41
N THR A 44 4.93 -0.78 5.08
CA THR A 44 3.85 -1.30 4.24
C THR A 44 4.40 -2.43 3.37
N GLU A 45 3.71 -3.57 3.37
CA GLU A 45 3.99 -4.69 2.47
C GLU A 45 3.04 -4.65 1.27
N VAL A 46 3.59 -4.72 0.06
CA VAL A 46 2.85 -4.61 -1.20
C VAL A 46 3.19 -5.78 -2.10
N THR A 47 2.21 -6.62 -2.42
CA THR A 47 2.32 -7.70 -3.41
C THR A 47 1.97 -7.18 -4.79
N VAL A 48 2.83 -7.38 -5.78
CA VAL A 48 2.68 -6.85 -7.13
C VAL A 48 2.39 -7.99 -8.11
N LYS A 49 1.36 -7.82 -8.95
CA LYS A 49 0.90 -8.84 -9.90
C LYS A 49 0.74 -8.27 -11.30
N GLU A 50 1.06 -9.05 -12.33
CA GLU A 50 0.66 -8.80 -13.71
C GLU A 50 -0.36 -9.86 -14.13
N GLY A 51 -1.63 -9.46 -14.29
CA GLY A 51 -2.74 -10.41 -14.36
C GLY A 51 -2.83 -11.22 -13.07
N SER A 52 -2.82 -12.55 -13.17
CA SER A 52 -2.77 -13.48 -12.04
C SER A 52 -1.35 -13.75 -11.52
N ASN A 53 -0.32 -13.31 -12.23
CA ASN A 53 1.07 -13.69 -11.95
C ASN A 53 1.73 -12.70 -11.00
N LYS A 54 2.28 -13.18 -9.88
CA LYS A 54 3.13 -12.38 -8.99
C LYS A 54 4.41 -11.97 -9.72
N LEU A 55 4.69 -10.66 -9.79
CA LEU A 55 5.93 -10.12 -10.36
C LEU A 55 7.04 -10.26 -9.34
N ARG A 56 7.97 -11.19 -9.56
CA ARG A 56 9.03 -11.55 -8.61
C ARG A 56 10.36 -10.95 -9.00
N ASN A 57 11.18 -10.62 -8.02
CA ASN A 57 12.50 -10.01 -8.21
C ASN A 57 12.46 -8.78 -9.15
N THR A 58 11.29 -8.17 -9.29
CA THR A 58 10.99 -7.14 -10.27
C THR A 58 11.30 -5.79 -9.64
N MET A 59 12.10 -4.98 -10.34
CA MET A 59 12.32 -3.60 -9.93
C MET A 59 11.15 -2.73 -10.37
N LEU A 60 10.71 -1.84 -9.47
CA LEU A 60 9.59 -0.94 -9.68
C LEU A 60 10.02 0.48 -9.33
N LEU A 61 9.45 1.44 -10.04
CA LEU A 61 9.48 2.85 -9.66
C LEU A 61 8.09 3.23 -9.15
N ILE A 62 8.00 3.59 -7.87
CA ILE A 62 6.73 3.99 -7.23
C ILE A 62 6.77 5.45 -6.81
N LYS A 63 5.66 6.18 -6.92
CA LYS A 63 5.59 7.60 -6.53
C LYS A 63 4.27 7.89 -5.82
N SER A 64 4.33 8.60 -4.69
CA SER A 64 3.13 9.16 -4.06
C SER A 64 2.46 10.20 -4.97
N LYS A 65 1.14 10.26 -4.96
CA LYS A 65 0.35 11.28 -5.66
C LYS A 65 0.32 12.61 -4.91
N GLU A 66 1.00 12.75 -3.77
CA GLU A 66 1.19 14.04 -3.12
C GLU A 66 2.11 14.95 -3.94
N LYS A 67 1.92 16.28 -3.82
CA LYS A 67 2.79 17.24 -4.51
C LYS A 67 4.21 17.10 -3.98
N ASN A 68 5.20 17.19 -4.86
CA ASN A 68 6.63 17.13 -4.52
C ASN A 68 7.11 15.82 -3.87
N SER A 69 6.33 14.74 -3.95
CA SER A 69 6.79 13.44 -3.46
C SER A 69 7.91 12.90 -4.34
N LYS A 70 8.89 12.25 -3.73
CA LYS A 70 9.97 11.58 -4.46
C LYS A 70 9.51 10.21 -4.91
N MET A 71 9.83 9.86 -6.14
CA MET A 71 9.69 8.49 -6.62
C MET A 71 10.76 7.60 -5.93
N LYS A 72 10.36 6.42 -5.48
CA LYS A 72 11.18 5.42 -4.79
C LYS A 72 11.45 4.24 -5.73
N VAL A 73 12.64 3.64 -5.63
CA VAL A 73 12.98 2.38 -6.31
C VAL A 73 12.76 1.25 -5.31
N VAL A 74 11.92 0.29 -5.65
CA VAL A 74 11.68 -0.91 -4.84
C VAL A 74 11.92 -2.17 -5.66
N VAL A 75 12.19 -3.27 -4.99
CA VAL A 75 12.36 -4.59 -5.62
C VAL A 75 11.45 -5.57 -4.92
N THR A 76 10.62 -6.29 -5.68
CA THR A 76 9.80 -7.35 -5.12
C THR A 76 10.65 -8.57 -4.80
N ASP A 77 10.31 -9.32 -3.76
CA ASP A 77 10.88 -10.61 -3.40
C ASP A 77 10.38 -11.77 -4.29
N ALA A 78 10.64 -13.00 -3.85
CA ALA A 78 10.13 -14.21 -4.50
C ALA A 78 8.63 -14.45 -4.32
N LYS A 79 7.96 -13.77 -3.38
CA LYS A 79 6.49 -13.70 -3.26
C LYS A 79 5.90 -12.67 -4.21
N GLY A 80 6.74 -11.87 -4.86
CA GLY A 80 6.32 -10.70 -5.62
C GLY A 80 5.92 -9.53 -4.72
N ALA A 81 6.33 -9.55 -3.46
CA ALA A 81 6.07 -8.52 -2.47
C ALA A 81 7.28 -7.64 -2.22
N PHE A 82 7.09 -6.34 -1.97
CA PHE A 82 8.12 -5.47 -1.43
C PHE A 82 7.65 -4.85 -0.12
N LYS A 83 8.59 -4.52 0.76
CA LYS A 83 8.32 -3.83 2.03
C LYS A 83 8.99 -2.47 2.00
N GLU A 84 8.23 -1.40 2.25
CA GLU A 84 8.72 -0.03 2.16
C GLU A 84 8.01 0.85 3.21
N ARG A 85 8.69 1.88 3.71
CA ARG A 85 8.05 2.89 4.57
C ARG A 85 7.28 3.87 3.69
N LEU A 86 5.95 3.77 3.73
CA LEU A 86 5.05 4.59 2.93
C LEU A 86 4.17 5.41 3.88
N SER A 87 3.97 6.69 3.57
CA SER A 87 2.94 7.50 4.22
C SER A 87 1.56 7.13 3.69
N ASP A 88 0.53 7.36 4.49
CA ASP A 88 -0.86 7.23 4.04
C ASP A 88 -1.12 8.15 2.83
N GLY A 89 -1.78 7.61 1.81
CA GLY A 89 -2.04 8.32 0.57
C GLY A 89 -2.09 7.42 -0.65
N SER A 90 -2.33 8.01 -1.81
CA SER A 90 -2.34 7.29 -3.08
C SER A 90 -0.96 7.27 -3.72
N TYR A 91 -0.61 6.16 -4.35
CA TYR A 91 0.64 5.91 -5.05
C TYR A 91 0.38 5.49 -6.48
N SER A 92 1.41 5.62 -7.31
CA SER A 92 1.43 5.15 -8.70
C SER A 92 2.70 4.35 -8.95
N VAL A 93 2.57 3.23 -9.66
CA VAL A 93 3.71 2.48 -10.20
C VAL A 93 4.02 3.06 -11.56
N LYS A 94 5.08 3.88 -11.65
CA LYS A 94 5.46 4.64 -12.85
C LYS A 94 6.22 3.81 -13.87
N ALA A 95 7.03 2.87 -13.40
CA ALA A 95 7.75 1.95 -14.27
C ALA A 95 7.96 0.58 -13.62
N ILE A 96 8.03 -0.44 -14.46
CA ILE A 96 8.31 -1.81 -14.08
C ILE A 96 9.43 -2.38 -14.94
N LYS A 97 10.28 -3.19 -14.34
CA LYS A 97 11.35 -3.91 -15.04
C LYS A 97 11.21 -5.42 -14.78
N PRO A 98 10.45 -6.12 -15.62
CA PRO A 98 10.03 -7.51 -15.38
C PRO A 98 11.18 -8.50 -15.44
N GLU A 99 12.21 -8.18 -16.23
CA GLU A 99 13.39 -9.01 -16.41
C GLU A 99 14.64 -8.18 -16.10
N HIS A 100 15.62 -8.80 -15.45
CA HIS A 100 16.84 -8.13 -14.99
C HIS A 100 17.73 -7.60 -16.11
N ASN A 101 17.72 -8.25 -17.26
CA ASN A 101 18.40 -7.77 -18.47
C ASN A 101 17.42 -7.19 -19.49
N GLY A 102 16.16 -7.03 -19.09
CA GLY A 102 15.09 -6.51 -19.91
C GLY A 102 15.02 -5.00 -19.92
N ALA A 103 14.11 -4.49 -20.74
CA ALA A 103 13.77 -3.08 -20.77
C ALA A 103 12.88 -2.69 -19.60
N TRP A 104 12.90 -1.40 -19.28
CA TRP A 104 11.87 -0.78 -18.45
C TRP A 104 10.60 -0.55 -19.29
N TYR A 105 9.44 -0.71 -18.66
CA TYR A 105 8.13 -0.41 -19.23
C TYR A 105 7.41 0.60 -18.33
N THR A 106 6.67 1.52 -18.92
CA THR A 106 5.80 2.43 -18.16
C THR A 106 4.67 1.63 -17.51
N SER A 107 4.09 2.19 -16.45
CA SER A 107 2.83 1.71 -15.86
C SER A 107 2.03 2.92 -15.40
N SER A 108 0.70 2.82 -15.49
CA SER A 108 -0.25 3.81 -14.96
C SER A 108 -0.98 3.31 -13.71
N SER A 109 -0.60 2.12 -13.24
CA SER A 109 -1.24 1.43 -12.13
C SER A 109 -1.11 2.24 -10.84
N THR A 110 -2.16 2.24 -10.02
CA THR A 110 -2.21 3.00 -8.77
C THR A 110 -2.68 2.12 -7.63
N PHE A 111 -2.28 2.48 -6.42
CA PHE A 111 -2.72 1.86 -5.18
C PHE A 111 -2.80 2.92 -4.08
N SER A 112 -3.46 2.65 -2.96
CA SER A 112 -3.44 3.57 -1.82
C SER A 112 -3.01 2.85 -0.55
N VAL A 113 -2.34 3.58 0.33
CA VAL A 113 -1.87 3.12 1.64
C VAL A 113 -2.69 3.83 2.71
N LYS A 114 -3.20 3.07 3.68
CA LYS A 114 -3.89 3.58 4.87
C LYS A 114 -3.52 2.74 6.08
N GLY A 115 -2.91 3.35 7.10
CA GLY A 115 -2.45 2.67 8.31
C GLY A 115 -1.49 1.51 8.00
N GLY A 116 -0.58 1.69 7.04
CA GLY A 116 0.39 0.67 6.62
C GLY A 116 -0.19 -0.50 5.82
N LYS A 117 -1.47 -0.45 5.44
CA LYS A 117 -2.15 -1.45 4.60
C LYS A 117 -2.44 -0.89 3.23
N VAL A 118 -2.33 -1.72 2.19
CA VAL A 118 -2.70 -1.31 0.83
C VAL A 118 -4.19 -1.59 0.59
N SER A 119 -4.95 -0.57 0.17
CA SER A 119 -6.31 -0.77 -0.30
C SER A 119 -6.30 -1.35 -1.73
N GLY A 120 -6.93 -2.51 -1.91
CA GLY A 120 -6.96 -3.26 -3.17
C GLY A 120 -7.71 -4.59 -3.05
N PHE A 121 -7.90 -5.28 -4.18
CA PHE A 121 -8.75 -6.47 -4.38
C PHE A 121 -8.56 -7.61 -3.35
N ASN A 122 -7.42 -7.71 -2.66
CA ASN A 122 -7.11 -8.77 -1.68
C ASN A 122 -6.20 -8.30 -0.51
N ASN A 123 -6.36 -7.08 0.01
CA ASN A 123 -5.55 -6.54 1.12
C ASN A 123 -4.03 -6.72 0.95
N ASN A 124 -3.38 -5.82 0.21
CA ASN A 124 -1.93 -5.80 -0.16
C ASN A 124 -1.58 -6.10 -1.62
N ASP A 125 -2.54 -6.50 -2.46
CA ASP A 125 -2.29 -6.72 -3.89
C ASP A 125 -2.39 -5.43 -4.73
N VAL A 126 -1.40 -5.23 -5.61
CA VAL A 126 -1.36 -4.19 -6.65
C VAL A 126 -1.21 -4.86 -7.99
N HIS A 127 -2.24 -4.74 -8.83
CA HIS A 127 -2.20 -5.19 -10.20
C HIS A 127 -1.53 -4.14 -11.07
N VAL A 128 -0.47 -4.53 -11.76
CA VAL A 128 0.24 -3.70 -12.72
C VAL A 128 0.06 -4.24 -14.13
N SER A 129 0.02 -3.31 -15.07
CA SER A 129 0.05 -3.60 -16.51
C SER A 129 1.29 -2.97 -17.14
N LYS A 130 1.94 -3.70 -18.05
CA LYS A 130 3.01 -3.15 -18.88
C LYS A 130 2.39 -2.19 -19.89
N GLY A 131 2.76 -0.93 -19.78
CA GLY A 131 2.56 0.06 -20.84
C GLY A 131 3.65 -0.02 -21.90
N SER A 132 3.96 1.13 -22.48
CA SER A 132 5.00 1.26 -23.49
C SER A 132 6.38 0.97 -22.91
N LYS A 133 7.25 0.38 -23.72
CA LYS A 133 8.67 0.30 -23.41
C LYS A 133 9.22 1.71 -23.23
N ILE A 134 9.94 1.96 -22.13
CA ILE A 134 10.60 3.24 -21.90
C ILE A 134 11.69 3.44 -22.95
N GLU A 135 11.56 4.50 -23.73
CA GLU A 135 12.52 4.84 -24.78
C GLU A 135 13.73 5.60 -24.22
N SER A 136 14.81 5.59 -24.99
CA SER A 136 15.95 6.46 -24.71
C SER A 136 15.56 7.92 -24.96
N ALA A 137 16.09 8.84 -24.15
CA ALA A 137 15.89 10.27 -24.35
C ALA A 137 16.24 10.68 -25.80
N PRO A 138 15.46 11.60 -26.41
CA PRO A 138 15.73 12.07 -27.77
C PRO A 138 17.15 12.62 -27.89
N LYS A 139 17.85 12.20 -28.94
CA LYS A 139 19.12 12.78 -29.38
C LYS A 139 18.85 13.78 -30.50
N ASN A 140 18.23 14.91 -30.16
CA ASN A 140 18.06 16.01 -31.11
C ASN A 140 19.35 16.82 -31.22
N SER A 141 19.43 17.74 -32.20
CA SER A 141 20.60 18.60 -32.41
C SER A 141 20.91 19.53 -31.23
N ASP A 142 19.91 19.81 -30.40
CA ASP A 142 19.98 20.72 -29.27
C ASP A 142 20.25 19.94 -27.98
N ILE A 143 21.49 19.51 -27.78
CA ILE A 143 21.92 18.81 -26.56
C ILE A 143 21.92 19.80 -25.39
N THR A 144 21.13 19.53 -24.35
CA THR A 144 21.05 20.36 -23.14
C THR A 144 21.66 19.69 -21.91
N LEU A 145 21.81 18.36 -21.94
CA LEU A 145 22.52 17.59 -20.93
C LEU A 145 23.75 16.93 -21.55
N ASN A 146 24.92 17.21 -20.98
CA ASN A 146 26.16 16.44 -21.20
C ASN A 146 26.66 15.96 -19.85
N GLY A 147 27.26 14.77 -19.81
CA GLY A 147 27.78 14.24 -18.57
C GLY A 147 28.75 13.09 -18.73
N VAL A 148 29.32 12.69 -17.60
CA VAL A 148 30.21 11.55 -17.50
C VAL A 148 29.79 10.68 -16.32
N LEU A 149 29.60 9.38 -16.58
CA LEU A 149 29.38 8.34 -15.60
C LEU A 149 30.71 7.65 -15.27
N MET A 150 31.12 7.67 -14.00
CA MET A 150 32.43 7.16 -13.58
C MET A 150 32.40 6.39 -12.26
N ASP A 151 33.37 5.50 -12.07
CA ASP A 151 33.76 4.94 -10.76
C ASP A 151 35.28 5.02 -10.55
N GLY A 152 35.86 6.17 -10.91
CA GLY A 152 37.31 6.32 -11.09
C GLY A 152 37.77 6.05 -12.53
N ARG A 153 36.94 5.37 -13.33
CA ARG A 153 37.06 5.21 -14.79
C ARG A 153 35.71 5.46 -15.45
N GLY A 154 35.71 5.73 -16.76
CA GLY A 154 34.47 5.84 -17.53
C GLY A 154 33.69 4.53 -17.57
N LEU A 155 32.38 4.58 -17.35
CA LEU A 155 31.50 3.41 -17.29
C LEU A 155 30.43 3.41 -18.37
N LYS A 156 30.18 2.25 -18.99
CA LYS A 156 28.97 2.02 -19.77
C LYS A 156 27.82 1.68 -18.83
N GLY A 157 26.69 2.34 -19.00
CA GLY A 157 25.47 2.08 -18.23
C GLY A 157 24.34 2.98 -18.69
N ASP A 158 23.13 2.67 -18.24
CA ASP A 158 21.92 3.41 -18.55
C ASP A 158 21.45 4.15 -17.29
N LEU A 159 21.41 5.48 -17.35
CA LEU A 159 20.86 6.30 -16.29
C LEU A 159 19.33 6.25 -16.39
N VAL A 160 18.68 5.88 -15.29
CA VAL A 160 17.21 5.91 -15.17
C VAL A 160 16.83 7.27 -14.57
N ILE A 161 16.18 8.11 -15.37
CA ILE A 161 15.89 9.51 -15.05
C ILE A 161 14.39 9.75 -15.14
N ALA A 162 13.81 10.56 -14.27
CA ALA A 162 12.49 11.17 -14.51
C ALA A 162 12.57 12.69 -14.42
N ARG A 163 11.64 13.35 -15.11
CA ARG A 163 11.39 14.79 -14.99
C ARG A 163 10.37 15.03 -13.89
N TYR A 164 10.68 15.93 -12.97
CA TYR A 164 9.74 16.50 -12.00
C TYR A 164 9.00 17.68 -12.66
N THR A 165 7.68 17.59 -12.75
CA THR A 165 6.80 18.72 -13.08
C THR A 165 5.91 19.00 -11.87
N ASP A 166 5.55 20.27 -11.67
CA ASP A 166 4.61 20.68 -10.62
C ASP A 166 3.21 20.04 -10.82
N GLU A 167 2.94 19.61 -12.05
CA GLU A 167 1.76 18.84 -12.47
C GLU A 167 2.12 17.36 -12.53
N TYR A 168 1.72 16.58 -11.51
CA TYR A 168 1.63 15.12 -11.28
C TYR A 168 2.19 14.02 -12.24
N GLU A 169 2.61 14.32 -13.47
CA GLU A 169 3.06 13.36 -14.47
C GLU A 169 4.58 13.34 -14.60
N GLU A 170 5.19 12.34 -13.95
CA GLU A 170 6.59 11.99 -14.17
C GLU A 170 6.67 10.77 -15.07
N GLU A 171 7.19 10.95 -16.27
CA GLU A 171 7.55 9.84 -17.16
C GLU A 171 9.04 9.54 -17.03
N PRO A 172 9.42 8.34 -16.57
CA PRO A 172 10.81 7.92 -16.57
C PRO A 172 11.31 7.68 -17.99
N PHE A 173 12.59 7.99 -18.23
CA PHE A 173 13.30 7.79 -19.50
C PHE A 173 14.74 7.36 -19.25
N ILE A 174 15.39 6.85 -20.30
CA ILE A 174 16.76 6.32 -20.21
C ILE A 174 17.78 7.23 -20.91
N VAL A 175 18.92 7.48 -20.27
CA VAL A 175 20.09 8.13 -20.88
C VAL A 175 21.28 7.18 -20.83
N SER A 176 21.74 6.72 -21.99
CA SER A 176 22.83 5.74 -22.08
C SER A 176 24.22 6.40 -22.12
N ALA A 177 25.11 5.95 -21.24
CA ALA A 177 26.54 6.25 -21.24
C ALA A 177 27.34 5.27 -22.09
N SER A 178 28.34 5.80 -22.79
CA SER A 178 29.29 5.02 -23.60
C SER A 178 30.31 4.26 -22.74
N ASN A 179 31.16 3.43 -23.36
CA ASN A 179 32.29 2.77 -22.68
C ASN A 179 33.31 3.75 -22.05
N LYS A 180 33.25 5.04 -22.40
CA LYS A 180 34.09 6.09 -21.80
C LYS A 180 33.38 6.84 -20.67
N GLY A 181 32.15 6.45 -20.30
CA GLY A 181 31.32 7.20 -19.35
C GLY A 181 30.54 8.35 -19.96
N GLU A 182 30.89 8.79 -21.18
CA GLU A 182 30.27 9.95 -21.82
C GLU A 182 28.80 9.67 -22.16
N PHE A 183 27.89 10.57 -21.75
CA PHE A 183 26.49 10.58 -22.12
C PHE A 183 26.01 11.98 -22.50
N SER A 184 24.95 12.04 -23.30
CA SER A 184 24.27 13.28 -23.67
C SER A 184 22.80 13.04 -23.97
N ALA A 185 21.97 14.06 -23.72
CA ALA A 185 20.53 14.04 -23.99
C ALA A 185 19.99 15.45 -24.30
N SER A 186 18.92 15.52 -25.08
CA SER A 186 18.12 16.73 -25.26
C SER A 186 16.94 16.71 -24.28
N LEU A 187 17.08 17.45 -23.19
CA LEU A 187 16.09 17.62 -22.14
C LEU A 187 15.47 19.02 -22.21
N SER A 188 14.15 19.11 -22.02
CA SER A 188 13.44 20.39 -21.88
C SER A 188 13.76 21.08 -20.56
N ASP A 189 13.38 22.35 -20.41
CA ASP A 189 13.51 23.03 -19.12
C ASP A 189 12.68 22.31 -18.04
N GLY A 190 13.22 22.21 -16.82
CA GLY A 190 12.58 21.54 -15.71
C GLY A 190 13.56 20.90 -14.74
N THR A 191 13.03 20.32 -13.67
CA THR A 191 13.80 19.58 -12.67
C THR A 191 13.79 18.09 -13.01
N TYR A 192 14.89 17.41 -12.73
CA TYR A 192 15.12 16.02 -13.09
C TYR A 192 15.77 15.29 -11.93
N TYR A 193 15.57 13.98 -11.90
CA TYR A 193 16.18 13.11 -10.91
C TYR A 193 16.61 11.78 -11.47
N ILE A 194 17.78 11.38 -11.04
CA ILE A 194 18.38 10.08 -11.33
C ILE A 194 18.00 9.17 -10.18
N PHE A 195 17.46 8.00 -10.49
CA PHE A 195 17.11 6.94 -9.53
C PHE A 195 18.23 5.92 -9.37
N GLY A 196 18.99 5.74 -10.43
CA GLY A 196 20.06 4.77 -10.45
C GLY A 196 20.64 4.56 -11.82
N VAL A 197 21.60 3.64 -11.85
CA VAL A 197 22.35 3.30 -13.04
C VAL A 197 22.22 1.81 -13.28
N GLN A 198 21.68 1.49 -14.44
CA GLN A 198 21.54 0.12 -14.94
C GLN A 198 22.80 -0.29 -15.69
N PHE A 199 23.30 -1.48 -15.37
CA PHE A 199 24.41 -2.16 -16.05
C PHE A 199 23.90 -3.40 -16.79
N ALA A 200 24.80 -4.07 -17.51
CA ALA A 200 24.45 -5.34 -18.17
C ALA A 200 24.23 -6.50 -17.18
N ASP A 201 24.75 -6.36 -15.96
CA ASP A 201 24.82 -7.38 -14.91
C ASP A 201 24.28 -6.89 -13.56
N GLY A 202 23.60 -5.74 -13.53
CA GLY A 202 23.18 -5.16 -12.27
C GLY A 202 22.46 -3.83 -12.36
N PHE A 203 22.04 -3.32 -11.22
CA PHE A 203 21.52 -1.97 -11.04
C PHE A 203 22.09 -1.41 -9.74
N TYR A 204 22.48 -0.13 -9.75
CA TYR A 204 22.94 0.56 -8.55
C TYR A 204 22.07 1.77 -8.28
N ARG A 205 21.49 1.86 -7.09
CA ARG A 205 20.69 3.01 -6.69
C ARG A 205 21.57 4.24 -6.58
N TYR A 206 21.16 5.32 -7.21
CA TYR A 206 21.89 6.58 -7.20
C TYR A 206 20.93 7.74 -7.27
N ASP A 207 20.83 8.47 -6.17
CA ASP A 207 19.84 9.52 -5.97
C ASP A 207 20.48 10.89 -6.23
N MET A 208 20.08 11.58 -7.32
CA MET A 208 20.63 12.91 -7.65
C MET A 208 19.63 13.80 -8.37
N ASN A 209 19.44 15.03 -7.87
CA ASN A 209 18.64 16.08 -8.53
C ASN A 209 19.51 16.97 -9.43
N PHE A 210 18.94 17.41 -10.54
CA PHE A 210 19.48 18.49 -11.39
C PHE A 210 18.34 19.23 -12.09
N SER A 211 18.59 20.43 -12.62
CA SER A 211 17.62 21.14 -13.46
C SER A 211 18.24 21.60 -14.77
N ILE A 212 17.38 21.80 -15.77
CA ILE A 212 17.70 22.46 -17.03
C ILE A 212 16.90 23.75 -17.07
N GLU A 213 17.57 24.90 -17.22
CA GLU A 213 16.92 26.21 -17.33
C GLU A 213 17.55 26.98 -18.48
N GLY A 214 16.76 27.37 -19.49
CA GLY A 214 17.27 28.08 -20.65
C GLY A 214 18.38 27.33 -21.39
N LYS A 215 18.29 25.99 -21.46
CA LYS A 215 19.33 25.07 -21.99
C LYS A 215 20.60 24.96 -21.15
N GLU A 216 20.63 25.51 -19.93
CA GLU A 216 21.79 25.42 -19.04
C GLU A 216 21.53 24.40 -17.93
N LEU A 217 22.55 23.59 -17.61
CA LEU A 217 22.49 22.59 -16.55
C LEU A 217 22.79 23.23 -15.20
N TYR A 218 21.96 22.92 -14.21
CA TYR A 218 22.16 23.30 -12.81
C TYR A 218 22.16 22.06 -11.92
N VAL A 219 23.13 21.99 -11.01
CA VAL A 219 23.22 20.94 -9.99
C VAL A 219 23.29 21.64 -8.64
N ASN A 220 22.33 21.36 -7.76
CA ASN A 220 22.18 22.05 -6.47
C ASN A 220 22.12 23.59 -6.62
N GLY A 221 21.45 24.08 -7.66
CA GLY A 221 21.32 25.52 -7.97
C GLY A 221 22.56 26.16 -8.59
N GLU A 222 23.66 25.42 -8.75
CA GLU A 222 24.87 25.93 -9.40
C GLU A 222 24.92 25.50 -10.86
N LYS A 223 25.14 26.47 -11.75
CA LYS A 223 25.37 26.21 -13.17
C LYS A 223 26.60 25.33 -13.36
N LYS A 224 26.45 24.22 -14.10
CA LYS A 224 27.52 23.29 -14.48
C LYS A 224 27.58 23.15 -15.99
N SER A 225 28.77 22.91 -16.53
CA SER A 225 28.95 22.57 -17.95
C SER A 225 28.72 21.10 -18.27
N SER A 226 28.70 20.24 -17.23
CA SER A 226 28.58 18.79 -17.34
C SER A 226 28.05 18.20 -16.05
N LEU A 227 27.22 17.15 -16.17
CA LEU A 227 26.72 16.35 -15.06
C LEU A 227 27.73 15.22 -14.76
N ASN A 228 28.30 15.21 -13.56
CA ASN A 228 29.24 14.17 -13.15
C ASN A 228 28.52 13.18 -12.23
N VAL A 229 28.29 11.98 -12.73
CA VAL A 229 27.70 10.87 -11.95
C VAL A 229 28.83 9.94 -11.54
N THR A 230 29.20 9.98 -10.25
CA THR A 230 30.28 9.16 -9.71
C THR A 230 29.72 8.10 -8.79
N LEU A 231 29.90 6.83 -9.16
CA LEU A 231 29.54 5.67 -8.36
C LEU A 231 30.75 5.19 -7.54
N PRO A 232 30.54 4.50 -6.42
CA PRO A 232 31.65 3.85 -5.72
C PRO A 232 32.24 2.73 -6.57
N GLU A 233 33.57 2.55 -6.50
CA GLU A 233 34.26 1.48 -7.24
C GLU A 233 33.84 0.10 -6.71
N ASN A 234 33.89 -0.93 -7.55
CA ASN A 234 33.77 -2.31 -7.11
C ASN A 234 34.89 -2.65 -6.13
N SER A 235 34.53 -2.95 -4.88
CA SER A 235 35.50 -3.13 -3.79
C SER A 235 35.39 -4.48 -3.09
N TYR A 236 34.28 -5.19 -3.24
CA TYR A 236 34.03 -6.45 -2.57
C TYR A 236 33.72 -7.53 -3.58
N THR A 237 34.37 -8.68 -3.43
CA THR A 237 34.07 -9.87 -4.22
C THR A 237 33.14 -10.76 -3.42
N LEU A 238 32.22 -11.40 -4.12
CA LEU A 238 31.36 -12.42 -3.55
C LEU A 238 31.38 -13.68 -4.41
N SER A 239 31.03 -14.80 -3.80
CA SER A 239 30.93 -16.12 -4.41
C SER A 239 29.65 -16.79 -3.91
N VAL A 240 28.86 -17.34 -4.82
CA VAL A 240 27.68 -18.14 -4.50
C VAL A 240 27.85 -19.51 -5.11
N HIS A 241 27.75 -20.56 -4.29
CA HIS A 241 28.00 -21.92 -4.73
C HIS A 241 27.21 -22.93 -3.91
N ASP A 242 26.95 -24.10 -4.49
CA ASP A 242 26.60 -25.30 -3.73
C ASP A 242 27.87 -26.13 -3.43
N THR A 243 27.73 -27.35 -2.93
CA THR A 243 28.90 -28.18 -2.57
C THR A 243 29.78 -28.49 -3.78
N SER A 244 29.17 -28.56 -4.96
CA SER A 244 29.81 -29.12 -6.15
C SER A 244 30.04 -28.09 -7.26
N ASN A 245 29.27 -27.00 -7.28
CA ASN A 245 29.20 -26.08 -8.42
C ASN A 245 29.03 -24.63 -7.98
N PRO A 246 29.62 -23.69 -8.75
CA PRO A 246 29.22 -22.30 -8.66
C PRO A 246 27.78 -22.09 -9.12
N LEU A 247 27.05 -21.20 -8.45
CA LEU A 247 25.68 -20.84 -8.80
C LEU A 247 25.69 -19.65 -9.77
N ALA A 248 25.68 -19.94 -11.06
CA ALA A 248 25.68 -18.94 -12.12
C ALA A 248 24.32 -18.27 -12.30
N ASN A 249 24.32 -16.99 -12.69
CA ASN A 249 23.11 -16.18 -12.88
C ASN A 249 22.21 -16.09 -11.64
N ALA A 250 22.79 -16.27 -10.44
CA ALA A 250 22.10 -15.96 -9.20
C ALA A 250 22.04 -14.43 -9.05
N GLU A 251 20.87 -13.96 -8.69
CA GLU A 251 20.51 -12.56 -8.54
C GLU A 251 20.70 -12.18 -7.08
N LEU A 252 21.43 -11.10 -6.85
CA LEU A 252 21.83 -10.69 -5.51
C LEU A 252 21.27 -9.32 -5.25
N VAL A 253 20.41 -9.23 -4.24
CA VAL A 253 19.81 -7.98 -3.79
C VAL A 253 20.51 -7.58 -2.51
N LEU A 254 21.27 -6.50 -2.58
CA LEU A 254 21.96 -5.91 -1.43
C LEU A 254 21.09 -4.80 -0.86
N GLU A 255 20.81 -4.92 0.43
CA GLU A 255 20.05 -3.92 1.18
C GLU A 255 20.79 -3.54 2.46
N LYS A 256 20.67 -2.26 2.84
CA LYS A 256 21.18 -1.76 4.11
C LYS A 256 20.10 -1.92 5.17
N VAL A 257 20.43 -2.54 6.30
CA VAL A 257 19.49 -2.62 7.43
C VAL A 257 19.45 -1.26 8.10
N VAL A 258 18.29 -0.61 8.05
CA VAL A 258 18.08 0.74 8.61
C VAL A 258 17.44 0.63 9.99
N ASP A 259 16.50 -0.30 10.16
CA ASP A 259 15.82 -0.56 11.43
C ASP A 259 15.61 -2.07 11.60
N GLU A 260 16.39 -2.68 12.49
CA GLU A 260 16.37 -4.12 12.71
C GLU A 260 15.09 -4.58 13.41
N ALA A 261 14.52 -3.76 14.29
CA ALA A 261 13.32 -4.12 15.06
C ALA A 261 12.08 -4.23 14.16
N GLU A 262 11.99 -3.36 13.15
CA GLU A 262 10.90 -3.39 12.17
C GLU A 262 11.23 -4.24 10.94
N GLY A 263 12.46 -4.75 10.83
CA GLY A 263 12.96 -5.44 9.64
C GLY A 263 12.93 -4.54 8.39
N TYR A 264 13.16 -3.23 8.56
CA TYR A 264 13.18 -2.28 7.46
C TYR A 264 14.59 -2.18 6.84
N THR A 265 14.64 -2.39 5.54
CA THR A 265 15.85 -2.36 4.74
C THR A 265 15.75 -1.33 3.62
N GLU A 266 16.90 -0.81 3.19
CA GLU A 266 17.01 0.12 2.09
C GLU A 266 17.73 -0.55 0.92
N PHE A 267 17.09 -0.65 -0.24
CA PHE A 267 17.72 -1.19 -1.44
C PHE A 267 18.92 -0.35 -1.88
N ILE A 268 20.08 -1.00 -2.10
CA ILE A 268 21.34 -0.36 -2.51
C ILE A 268 21.75 -0.78 -3.92
N GLN A 269 21.85 -2.09 -4.13
CA GLN A 269 22.44 -2.65 -5.33
C GLN A 269 21.80 -3.99 -5.67
N TYR A 270 21.62 -4.22 -6.96
CA TYR A 270 21.29 -5.49 -7.55
C TYR A 270 22.46 -5.94 -8.44
N VAL A 271 22.92 -7.19 -8.33
CA VAL A 271 23.92 -7.78 -9.24
C VAL A 271 23.61 -9.23 -9.58
N THR A 272 24.13 -9.71 -10.70
CA THR A 272 23.99 -11.11 -11.13
C THR A 272 25.35 -11.82 -11.10
N THR A 273 25.40 -13.05 -10.59
CA THR A 273 26.63 -13.85 -10.58
C THR A 273 27.02 -14.30 -11.98
N THR A 274 28.33 -14.33 -12.24
CA THR A 274 28.91 -14.86 -13.48
C THR A 274 28.76 -16.38 -13.56
N LYS A 275 29.22 -16.98 -14.66
CA LYS A 275 29.32 -18.46 -14.82
C LYS A 275 30.14 -19.15 -13.73
N LYS A 276 30.96 -18.41 -12.98
CA LYS A 276 31.76 -18.92 -11.87
C LYS A 276 31.10 -18.69 -10.50
N GLY A 277 29.85 -18.22 -10.45
CA GLY A 277 29.19 -17.89 -9.19
C GLY A 277 29.74 -16.64 -8.52
N GLU A 278 30.66 -15.93 -9.18
CA GLU A 278 31.30 -14.72 -8.67
C GLU A 278 30.50 -13.48 -9.07
N ALA A 279 30.40 -12.49 -8.19
CA ALA A 279 30.02 -11.12 -8.54
C ALA A 279 30.85 -10.09 -7.76
N SER A 280 30.57 -8.81 -7.94
CA SER A 280 31.24 -7.74 -7.19
C SER A 280 30.25 -6.70 -6.70
N LEU A 281 30.43 -6.27 -5.45
CA LEU A 281 29.69 -5.15 -4.87
C LEU A 281 30.55 -3.90 -4.91
N ARG A 282 29.87 -2.77 -5.11
CA ARG A 282 30.47 -1.45 -4.99
C ARG A 282 30.86 -1.18 -3.54
N LYS A 283 31.81 -0.29 -3.33
CA LYS A 283 32.23 0.13 -1.99
C LYS A 283 31.01 0.62 -1.19
N LEU A 284 30.88 0.14 0.02
CA LEU A 284 29.76 0.36 0.92
C LEU A 284 30.18 1.30 2.06
N GLN A 285 29.19 2.00 2.62
CA GLN A 285 29.39 2.73 3.87
C GLN A 285 29.38 1.77 5.05
N ASP A 286 29.91 2.20 6.20
CA ASP A 286 29.81 1.42 7.42
C ASP A 286 28.34 1.24 7.84
N GLY A 287 28.01 0.06 8.36
CA GLY A 287 26.65 -0.32 8.74
C GLY A 287 26.37 -1.82 8.59
N LEU A 288 25.15 -2.22 8.95
CA LEU A 288 24.63 -3.58 8.80
C LEU A 288 23.93 -3.74 7.45
N TYR A 289 24.14 -4.87 6.79
CA TYR A 289 23.59 -5.18 5.48
C TYR A 289 22.98 -6.59 5.44
N SER A 290 21.97 -6.75 4.60
CA SER A 290 21.38 -8.03 4.22
C SER A 290 21.62 -8.27 2.74
N LEU A 291 21.93 -9.52 2.39
CA LEU A 291 22.13 -9.96 1.02
C LEU A 291 21.16 -11.09 0.70
N GLY A 292 20.19 -10.80 -0.15
CA GLY A 292 19.29 -11.80 -0.72
C GLY A 292 19.94 -12.52 -1.90
N VAL A 293 19.58 -13.79 -2.08
CA VAL A 293 20.00 -14.61 -3.23
C VAL A 293 18.76 -15.19 -3.87
N TYR A 294 18.55 -14.87 -5.14
CA TYR A 294 17.46 -15.40 -5.94
C TYR A 294 17.99 -16.12 -7.18
N HIS A 295 17.52 -17.33 -7.38
CA HIS A 295 17.88 -18.17 -8.50
C HIS A 295 16.69 -19.08 -8.79
N GLN A 296 16.54 -19.54 -10.04
CA GLN A 296 15.45 -20.43 -10.46
C GLN A 296 15.28 -21.71 -9.60
N THR A 297 16.29 -22.07 -8.80
CA THR A 297 16.31 -23.27 -7.95
C THR A 297 16.66 -22.97 -6.48
N PHE A 298 16.72 -21.70 -6.07
CA PHE A 298 16.99 -21.30 -4.69
C PHE A 298 16.54 -19.86 -4.48
N SER A 299 15.91 -19.57 -3.35
CA SER A 299 15.52 -18.21 -3.00
C SER A 299 15.68 -18.02 -1.50
N SER A 300 16.34 -16.94 -1.10
CA SER A 300 16.36 -16.46 0.27
C SER A 300 16.48 -14.94 0.28
N TRP A 301 15.58 -14.27 0.99
CA TRP A 301 15.61 -12.80 1.17
C TRP A 301 16.83 -12.36 2.00
N GLN A 302 17.30 -13.20 2.93
CA GLN A 302 18.48 -12.94 3.78
C GLN A 302 19.41 -14.14 3.76
N ALA A 303 20.04 -14.40 2.62
CA ALA A 303 21.01 -15.48 2.51
C ALA A 303 22.27 -15.22 3.36
N LEU A 304 22.60 -13.95 3.58
CA LEU A 304 23.72 -13.52 4.43
C LEU A 304 23.45 -12.14 5.04
N THR A 305 23.72 -11.99 6.34
CA THR A 305 23.86 -10.68 6.99
C THR A 305 25.32 -10.40 7.30
N PHE A 306 25.74 -9.14 7.16
CA PHE A 306 27.12 -8.74 7.42
C PHE A 306 27.24 -7.26 7.77
N GLU A 307 28.30 -6.91 8.48
CA GLU A 307 28.64 -5.52 8.79
C GLU A 307 29.79 -5.03 7.91
N VAL A 308 29.78 -3.73 7.64
CA VAL A 308 30.92 -2.98 7.11
C VAL A 308 31.44 -2.11 8.25
N LEU A 309 32.69 -2.35 8.67
CA LEU A 309 33.36 -1.60 9.74
C LEU A 309 34.72 -1.08 9.24
N ASP A 310 34.89 0.23 9.25
CA ASP A 310 36.05 0.92 8.65
C ASP A 310 36.29 0.48 7.20
N GLY A 311 35.20 0.31 6.43
CA GLY A 311 35.22 -0.17 5.05
C GLY A 311 35.59 -1.65 4.87
N LYS A 312 35.64 -2.46 5.94
CA LYS A 312 35.95 -3.90 5.89
C LYS A 312 34.72 -4.74 6.19
N LEU A 313 34.58 -5.85 5.48
CA LEU A 313 33.48 -6.80 5.68
C LEU A 313 33.69 -7.62 6.95
N VAL A 314 32.63 -7.77 7.73
CA VAL A 314 32.59 -8.56 8.96
C VAL A 314 31.36 -9.47 8.92
N VAL A 315 31.58 -10.78 8.96
CA VAL A 315 30.54 -11.82 9.01
C VAL A 315 30.73 -12.58 10.32
N ASP A 316 29.68 -12.71 11.12
CA ASP A 316 29.72 -13.34 12.46
C ASP A 316 30.87 -12.84 13.34
N GLY A 317 31.11 -11.52 13.32
CA GLY A 317 32.18 -10.85 14.07
C GLY A 317 33.60 -11.09 13.53
N LYS A 318 33.77 -11.77 12.38
CA LYS A 318 35.06 -12.05 11.76
C LYS A 318 35.25 -11.24 10.48
N ARG A 319 36.41 -10.59 10.36
CA ARG A 319 36.80 -9.89 9.13
C ARG A 319 37.02 -10.88 7.99
N VAL A 320 36.32 -10.66 6.88
CA VAL A 320 36.46 -11.46 5.66
C VAL A 320 36.88 -10.58 4.48
N SER A 321 37.53 -11.18 3.48
CA SER A 321 37.89 -10.51 2.22
C SER A 321 36.93 -10.81 1.08
N ILE A 322 36.10 -11.84 1.23
CA ILE A 322 35.11 -12.32 0.25
C ILE A 322 33.85 -12.66 1.03
N LEU A 323 32.68 -12.30 0.48
CA LEU A 323 31.40 -12.83 0.95
C LEU A 323 31.16 -14.17 0.24
N ASP A 324 31.32 -15.26 0.98
CA ASP A 324 31.17 -16.62 0.45
C ASP A 324 29.85 -17.20 0.93
N ILE A 325 28.94 -17.45 -0.01
CA ILE A 325 27.56 -17.87 0.27
C ILE A 325 27.39 -19.30 -0.24
N ALA A 326 27.38 -20.23 0.70
CA ALA A 326 27.05 -21.63 0.43
C ALA A 326 25.53 -21.80 0.45
N VAL A 327 24.96 -22.30 -0.66
CA VAL A 327 23.56 -22.72 -0.74
C VAL A 327 23.47 -24.25 -0.66
N PRO A 328 22.31 -24.82 -0.28
CA PRO A 328 22.15 -26.28 -0.30
C PRO A 328 22.38 -26.88 -1.70
N ASP A 329 22.75 -28.16 -1.78
CA ASP A 329 22.71 -28.89 -3.05
C ASP A 329 21.24 -29.08 -3.52
N ILE A 330 21.04 -29.37 -4.81
CA ILE A 330 19.70 -29.74 -5.31
C ILE A 330 19.26 -31.02 -4.60
N ASN A 331 18.31 -30.88 -3.70
CA ASN A 331 17.79 -31.96 -2.87
C ASN A 331 16.28 -32.16 -3.03
N LEU A 332 15.57 -31.18 -3.61
CA LEU A 332 14.21 -31.33 -4.09
C LEU A 332 14.22 -31.44 -5.60
N THR A 333 13.80 -32.59 -6.13
CA THR A 333 13.38 -32.71 -7.53
C THR A 333 11.98 -33.29 -7.56
N GLY A 334 11.21 -33.05 -8.60
CA GLY A 334 9.81 -33.47 -8.64
C GLY A 334 9.20 -33.46 -10.02
N ILE A 335 8.02 -34.05 -10.12
CA ILE A 335 7.14 -33.92 -11.27
C ILE A 335 5.71 -33.69 -10.79
N VAL A 336 5.05 -32.70 -11.38
CA VAL A 336 3.62 -32.44 -11.20
C VAL A 336 2.87 -33.23 -12.25
N THR A 337 1.96 -34.09 -11.80
CA THR A 337 1.10 -34.89 -12.67
C THR A 337 -0.36 -34.67 -12.35
N SER A 338 -1.22 -34.98 -13.31
CA SER A 338 -2.66 -35.19 -13.11
C SER A 338 -3.11 -36.26 -14.09
N GLU A 339 -3.82 -37.28 -13.60
CA GLU A 339 -4.22 -38.43 -14.42
C GLU A 339 -3.02 -39.07 -15.17
N SER A 340 -1.87 -39.17 -14.51
CA SER A 340 -0.60 -39.64 -15.09
C SER A 340 -0.03 -38.78 -16.25
N LYS A 341 -0.60 -37.61 -16.54
CA LYS A 341 -0.05 -36.63 -17.49
C LYS A 341 0.70 -35.55 -16.73
N SER A 342 1.84 -35.10 -17.28
CA SER A 342 2.57 -33.96 -16.72
C SER A 342 1.75 -32.67 -16.81
N VAL A 343 1.82 -31.87 -15.74
CA VAL A 343 1.21 -30.53 -15.67
C VAL A 343 2.32 -29.49 -15.75
N GLY A 344 2.49 -28.88 -16.91
CA GLY A 344 3.52 -27.87 -17.17
C GLY A 344 3.20 -26.49 -16.61
N ASN A 345 4.22 -25.65 -16.46
CA ASN A 345 4.13 -24.27 -15.97
C ASN A 345 3.40 -24.14 -14.63
N ALA A 346 3.49 -25.18 -13.79
CA ALA A 346 2.91 -25.17 -12.47
C ALA A 346 3.83 -24.46 -11.47
N GLY A 347 3.28 -24.09 -10.33
CA GLY A 347 4.00 -23.48 -9.22
C GLY A 347 3.58 -24.08 -7.90
N LEU A 348 4.51 -24.60 -7.12
CA LEU A 348 4.22 -25.17 -5.82
C LEU A 348 4.39 -24.11 -4.75
N GLU A 349 3.39 -23.99 -3.90
CA GLU A 349 3.45 -23.28 -2.64
C GLU A 349 3.84 -24.24 -1.53
N ILE A 350 5.02 -24.04 -0.95
CA ILE A 350 5.60 -24.96 0.04
C ILE A 350 5.79 -24.21 1.35
N LEU A 351 5.20 -24.73 2.42
CA LEU A 351 5.50 -24.29 3.79
C LEU A 351 6.62 -25.14 4.38
N ALA A 352 7.55 -24.50 5.08
CA ALA A 352 8.47 -25.16 5.99
C ALA A 352 7.98 -25.06 7.43
N PHE A 353 8.23 -26.10 8.21
CA PHE A 353 7.83 -26.19 9.60
C PHE A 353 9.05 -26.21 10.52
N ASN A 354 8.95 -25.47 11.63
CA ASN A 354 9.94 -25.56 12.72
C ASN A 354 9.75 -26.88 13.53
N GLU A 355 10.61 -27.09 14.52
CA GLU A 355 10.55 -28.28 15.40
C GLU A 355 9.24 -28.40 16.19
N ASN A 356 8.50 -27.29 16.37
CA ASN A 356 7.19 -27.28 17.04
C ASN A 356 6.02 -27.59 16.10
N GLY A 357 6.28 -27.74 14.80
CA GLY A 357 5.25 -27.94 13.77
C GLY A 357 4.52 -26.65 13.37
N GLU A 358 5.09 -25.48 13.66
CA GLU A 358 4.57 -24.18 13.22
C GLU A 358 5.21 -23.80 11.88
N ALA A 359 4.43 -23.16 11.00
CA ALA A 359 4.95 -22.66 9.73
C ALA A 359 6.02 -21.57 10.00
N ALA A 360 7.25 -21.82 9.54
CA ALA A 360 8.40 -20.99 9.80
C ALA A 360 8.87 -20.23 8.55
N ASP A 361 8.70 -20.82 7.38
CA ASP A 361 9.11 -20.24 6.12
C ASP A 361 8.19 -20.69 4.97
N TRP A 362 8.30 -20.01 3.84
CA TRP A 362 7.47 -20.19 2.67
C TRP A 362 8.32 -20.14 1.40
N TYR A 363 8.05 -21.06 0.48
CA TYR A 363 8.73 -21.14 -0.80
C TYR A 363 7.75 -21.25 -1.94
N TYR A 364 8.08 -20.60 -3.05
CA TYR A 364 7.48 -20.92 -4.34
C TYR A 364 8.48 -21.65 -5.23
N VAL A 365 8.09 -22.83 -5.71
CA VAL A 365 8.91 -23.63 -6.61
C VAL A 365 8.22 -23.74 -7.96
N ALA A 366 8.79 -23.11 -8.98
CA ALA A 366 8.29 -23.22 -10.34
C ALA A 366 8.63 -24.58 -10.97
N ALA A 367 7.66 -25.17 -11.65
CA ALA A 367 7.85 -26.30 -12.54
C ALA A 367 8.00 -25.81 -13.99
N ASP A 368 8.81 -26.53 -14.78
CA ASP A 368 9.00 -26.24 -16.20
C ASP A 368 7.74 -26.55 -17.04
N ASP A 369 7.83 -26.33 -18.36
CA ASP A 369 6.78 -26.63 -19.33
C ASP A 369 6.37 -28.12 -19.39
N LYS A 370 7.13 -29.01 -18.74
CA LYS A 370 6.89 -30.45 -18.61
C LYS A 370 6.55 -30.86 -17.17
N GLY A 371 6.29 -29.89 -16.30
CA GLY A 371 5.90 -30.10 -14.91
C GLY A 371 7.05 -30.59 -14.03
N ARG A 372 8.30 -30.52 -14.49
CA ARG A 372 9.47 -30.93 -13.71
C ARG A 372 9.93 -29.77 -12.87
N LEU A 373 10.28 -30.04 -11.62
CA LEU A 373 10.81 -29.05 -10.71
C LEU A 373 12.14 -29.51 -10.11
N GLN A 374 12.96 -28.52 -9.77
CA GLN A 374 14.20 -28.73 -9.02
C GLN A 374 14.43 -27.52 -8.11
N PHE A 375 14.75 -27.77 -6.85
CA PHE A 375 14.94 -26.73 -5.86
C PHE A 375 15.93 -27.16 -4.77
N ARG A 376 16.42 -26.16 -4.04
CA ARG A 376 17.34 -26.30 -2.91
C ARG A 376 16.61 -25.87 -1.66
N LEU A 377 16.44 -26.79 -0.72
CA LEU A 377 15.84 -26.55 0.59
C LEU A 377 16.85 -26.87 1.69
N ALA A 378 16.71 -26.27 2.87
CA ALA A 378 17.45 -26.73 4.04
C ALA A 378 16.92 -28.10 4.49
N ASP A 379 17.64 -28.78 5.39
CA ASP A 379 17.06 -29.94 6.08
C ASP A 379 15.87 -29.48 6.94
N GLY A 380 14.76 -30.22 6.91
CA GLY A 380 13.53 -29.82 7.61
C GLY A 380 12.28 -30.55 7.13
N SER A 381 11.14 -30.18 7.73
CA SER A 381 9.81 -30.69 7.37
C SER A 381 9.06 -29.68 6.51
N TYR A 382 8.40 -30.16 5.47
CA TYR A 382 7.76 -29.33 4.44
C TYR A 382 6.37 -29.85 4.04
N GLN A 383 5.53 -28.96 3.54
CA GLN A 383 4.21 -29.28 3.00
C GLN A 383 3.95 -28.47 1.74
N VAL A 384 3.57 -29.13 0.64
CA VAL A 384 2.96 -28.46 -0.51
C VAL A 384 1.50 -28.19 -0.15
N ILE A 385 1.16 -26.92 0.06
CA ILE A 385 -0.20 -26.49 0.43
C ILE A 385 -1.04 -26.11 -0.78
N SER A 386 -0.39 -25.72 -1.89
CA SER A 386 -1.07 -25.31 -3.09
C SER A 386 -0.22 -25.54 -4.33
N VAL A 387 -0.89 -25.78 -5.45
CA VAL A 387 -0.29 -25.83 -6.78
C VAL A 387 -1.02 -24.85 -7.68
N TYR A 388 -0.32 -23.77 -8.04
CA TYR A 388 -0.76 -22.79 -9.01
C TYR A 388 -0.54 -23.34 -10.42
N GLU A 389 -1.59 -23.31 -11.22
CA GLU A 389 -1.54 -23.55 -12.65
C GLU A 389 -2.01 -22.26 -13.35
N ASN A 390 -1.88 -22.20 -14.68
CA ASN A 390 -2.48 -21.10 -15.43
C ASN A 390 -3.99 -21.03 -15.13
N ASN A 391 -4.44 -19.87 -14.63
CA ASN A 391 -5.83 -19.52 -14.37
C ASN A 391 -6.56 -20.32 -13.27
N ARG A 392 -5.86 -21.15 -12.48
CA ARG A 392 -6.46 -21.89 -11.37
C ARG A 392 -5.46 -22.18 -10.25
N ASN A 393 -6.00 -22.35 -9.05
CA ASN A 393 -5.24 -22.80 -7.89
C ASN A 393 -5.80 -24.13 -7.36
N SER A 394 -4.91 -25.07 -7.05
CA SER A 394 -5.26 -26.40 -6.55
C SER A 394 -4.69 -26.60 -5.15
N HIS A 395 -5.55 -26.63 -4.13
CA HIS A 395 -5.13 -26.90 -2.76
C HIS A 395 -4.64 -28.35 -2.62
N THR A 396 -3.55 -28.55 -1.88
CA THR A 396 -2.94 -29.86 -1.63
C THR A 396 -2.53 -30.01 -0.17
N ASP A 397 -2.26 -31.24 0.25
CA ASP A 397 -1.66 -31.55 1.57
C ASP A 397 -0.56 -32.62 1.38
N ILE A 398 0.49 -32.26 0.65
CA ILE A 398 1.58 -33.19 0.34
C ILE A 398 2.76 -32.90 1.25
N LYS A 399 2.94 -33.76 2.26
CA LYS A 399 4.03 -33.64 3.24
C LYS A 399 5.28 -34.36 2.75
N PHE A 400 6.44 -33.75 2.99
CA PHE A 400 7.74 -34.33 2.69
C PHE A 400 8.81 -33.75 3.63
N GLU A 401 9.96 -34.39 3.68
CA GLU A 401 11.09 -33.98 4.50
C GLU A 401 12.35 -33.92 3.65
N ILE A 402 13.27 -33.04 4.03
CA ILE A 402 14.66 -33.08 3.55
C ILE A 402 15.51 -33.46 4.76
N GLU A 403 16.20 -34.60 4.68
CA GLU A 403 17.04 -35.10 5.75
C GLU A 403 18.44 -35.45 5.21
N ASN A 404 19.47 -34.79 5.73
CA ASN A 404 20.85 -34.91 5.25
C ASN A 404 20.96 -34.66 3.73
N GLY A 405 20.24 -33.65 3.24
CA GLY A 405 20.15 -33.30 1.83
C GLY A 405 19.41 -34.32 0.95
N ARG A 406 18.62 -35.24 1.53
CA ARG A 406 17.83 -36.24 0.78
C ARG A 406 16.35 -36.01 0.98
N LEU A 407 15.59 -36.13 -0.10
CA LEU A 407 14.14 -36.09 -0.08
C LEU A 407 13.55 -37.37 0.53
N LEU A 408 12.68 -37.22 1.53
CA LEU A 408 11.83 -38.26 2.08
C LEU A 408 10.36 -37.89 1.84
N GLN A 409 9.57 -38.84 1.37
CA GLN A 409 8.11 -38.72 1.26
C GLN A 409 7.50 -39.99 1.85
N ASP A 410 6.52 -39.84 2.73
CA ASP A 410 5.91 -40.94 3.50
C ASP A 410 6.95 -41.78 4.29
N GLY A 411 7.97 -41.11 4.83
CA GLY A 411 9.05 -41.74 5.61
C GLY A 411 10.05 -42.57 4.79
N ALA A 412 9.98 -42.54 3.47
CA ALA A 412 10.89 -43.26 2.59
C ALA A 412 11.69 -42.30 1.71
N VAL A 413 12.99 -42.55 1.55
CA VAL A 413 13.87 -41.79 0.65
C VAL A 413 13.34 -41.91 -0.79
N GLN A 414 13.06 -40.77 -1.41
CA GLN A 414 12.62 -40.66 -2.80
C GLN A 414 13.71 -39.99 -3.65
N THR A 415 13.76 -40.35 -4.93
CA THR A 415 14.57 -39.63 -5.92
C THR A 415 13.83 -38.43 -6.52
N SER A 416 12.52 -38.33 -6.31
CA SER A 416 11.65 -37.28 -6.86
C SER A 416 10.39 -37.18 -6.01
N LEU A 417 9.96 -35.95 -5.70
CA LEU A 417 8.69 -35.63 -5.08
C LEU A 417 7.59 -35.95 -6.08
N LYS A 418 6.59 -36.72 -5.65
CA LYS A 418 5.41 -37.00 -6.45
C LYS A 418 4.32 -36.03 -6.05
N VAL A 419 3.91 -35.19 -7.00
CA VAL A 419 2.80 -34.25 -6.85
C VAL A 419 1.73 -34.67 -7.83
N ASP A 420 0.78 -35.49 -7.38
CA ASP A 420 -0.32 -35.96 -8.22
C ASP A 420 -1.59 -35.16 -7.89
N LEU A 421 -2.00 -34.32 -8.83
CA LEU A 421 -3.17 -33.47 -8.71
C LEU A 421 -4.43 -34.24 -9.09
N PRO A 422 -5.55 -34.05 -8.36
CA PRO A 422 -6.85 -34.61 -8.74
C PRO A 422 -7.24 -34.13 -10.14
N PRO A 423 -8.10 -34.84 -10.90
CA PRO A 423 -8.53 -34.38 -12.22
C PRO A 423 -9.24 -33.02 -12.14
N VAL A 424 -9.32 -32.32 -13.27
CA VAL A 424 -10.20 -31.14 -13.40
C VAL A 424 -11.64 -31.64 -13.45
N THR A 425 -12.41 -31.33 -12.41
CA THR A 425 -13.79 -31.80 -12.23
C THR A 425 -14.81 -30.69 -12.48
N PHE A 426 -14.37 -29.43 -12.45
CA PHE A 426 -15.19 -28.27 -12.72
C PHE A 426 -14.69 -27.53 -13.97
N SER A 427 -15.64 -27.19 -14.83
CA SER A 427 -15.47 -26.24 -15.93
C SER A 427 -16.65 -25.28 -15.94
N GLY A 428 -16.41 -24.00 -16.22
CA GLY A 428 -17.46 -23.01 -16.35
C GLY A 428 -17.15 -21.94 -17.39
N LYS A 429 -18.12 -21.10 -17.69
CA LYS A 429 -17.99 -19.93 -18.57
C LYS A 429 -18.71 -18.75 -17.96
N LEU A 430 -18.14 -17.56 -18.14
CA LEU A 430 -18.83 -16.30 -17.91
C LEU A 430 -19.47 -15.88 -19.23
N LEU A 431 -20.79 -15.68 -19.24
CA LEU A 431 -21.54 -15.41 -20.47
C LEU A 431 -22.44 -14.18 -20.31
N GLU A 432 -22.42 -13.28 -21.29
CA GLU A 432 -23.37 -12.18 -21.43
C GLU A 432 -24.07 -12.29 -22.78
N GLY A 433 -25.36 -12.64 -22.79
CA GLY A 433 -26.10 -12.79 -24.06
C GLY A 433 -25.47 -13.82 -25.02
N GLY A 434 -24.76 -14.82 -24.49
CA GLY A 434 -24.01 -15.82 -25.25
C GLY A 434 -22.61 -15.40 -25.68
N ARG A 435 -22.19 -14.15 -25.45
CA ARG A 435 -20.79 -13.71 -25.56
C ARG A 435 -20.01 -14.21 -24.36
N VAL A 436 -18.83 -14.77 -24.61
CA VAL A 436 -17.91 -15.18 -23.55
C VAL A 436 -17.19 -13.95 -22.99
N LEU A 437 -17.14 -13.85 -21.66
CA LEU A 437 -16.47 -12.78 -20.93
C LEU A 437 -15.15 -13.25 -20.33
N GLU A 438 -14.23 -12.31 -20.12
CA GLU A 438 -13.03 -12.52 -19.31
C GLU A 438 -13.28 -12.08 -17.86
N GLY A 439 -12.85 -12.91 -16.91
CA GLY A 439 -13.03 -12.61 -15.50
C GLY A 439 -12.58 -13.74 -14.59
N SER A 440 -13.01 -13.68 -13.34
CA SER A 440 -12.84 -14.75 -12.36
C SER A 440 -14.13 -15.01 -11.59
N ALA A 441 -14.24 -16.22 -11.07
CA ALA A 441 -15.31 -16.63 -10.17
C ALA A 441 -14.71 -17.12 -8.84
N GLU A 442 -15.31 -16.70 -7.74
CA GLU A 442 -15.07 -17.25 -6.42
C GLU A 442 -16.11 -18.30 -6.10
N ILE A 443 -15.63 -19.47 -5.69
CA ILE A 443 -16.42 -20.66 -5.43
C ILE A 443 -16.17 -21.09 -3.99
N GLU A 444 -17.24 -21.41 -3.28
CA GLU A 444 -17.16 -21.91 -1.90
C GLU A 444 -17.86 -23.27 -1.76
N THR A 445 -17.44 -24.07 -0.78
CA THR A 445 -18.19 -25.26 -0.37
C THR A 445 -19.48 -24.88 0.33
N VAL A 446 -20.57 -25.54 0.00
CA VAL A 446 -21.82 -25.45 0.78
C VAL A 446 -21.70 -26.42 1.96
N SER A 447 -21.52 -25.90 3.17
CA SER A 447 -21.43 -26.70 4.40
C SER A 447 -22.51 -26.34 5.42
N GLU A 448 -23.12 -27.35 6.02
CA GLU A 448 -24.06 -27.18 7.14
C GLU A 448 -23.36 -26.81 8.46
N ASP A 449 -22.06 -27.10 8.60
CA ASP A 449 -21.30 -26.81 9.83
C ASP A 449 -20.67 -25.40 9.86
N GLY A 450 -20.94 -24.59 8.84
CA GLY A 450 -20.42 -23.23 8.70
C GLY A 450 -18.94 -23.15 8.33
N LYS A 451 -18.27 -24.27 8.03
CA LYS A 451 -16.90 -24.25 7.49
C LYS A 451 -16.93 -24.14 5.97
N TYR A 452 -16.41 -23.04 5.47
CA TYR A 452 -16.28 -22.78 4.05
C TYR A 452 -14.83 -23.02 3.61
N ALA A 453 -14.66 -23.75 2.51
CA ALA A 453 -13.42 -23.74 1.74
C ALA A 453 -13.63 -22.88 0.50
N TRP A 454 -12.70 -21.95 0.26
CA TRP A 454 -12.77 -21.00 -0.84
C TRP A 454 -11.83 -21.41 -1.97
N TYR A 455 -12.30 -21.21 -3.20
CA TYR A 455 -11.60 -21.50 -4.43
C TYR A 455 -11.78 -20.32 -5.38
N SER A 456 -10.79 -20.07 -6.22
CA SER A 456 -10.88 -19.06 -7.27
C SER A 456 -10.38 -19.60 -8.59
N ALA A 457 -11.10 -19.27 -9.64
CA ALA A 457 -10.72 -19.57 -11.02
C ALA A 457 -10.79 -18.31 -11.85
N SER A 458 -9.83 -18.14 -12.75
CA SER A 458 -9.85 -17.12 -13.79
C SER A 458 -10.17 -17.78 -15.13
N THR A 459 -10.74 -17.01 -16.05
CA THR A 459 -10.99 -17.47 -17.41
C THR A 459 -9.66 -17.61 -18.17
N ASP A 460 -9.53 -18.65 -18.99
CA ASP A 460 -8.45 -18.78 -19.94
C ASP A 460 -8.67 -17.96 -21.23
N GLU A 461 -7.77 -18.11 -22.21
CA GLU A 461 -7.86 -17.44 -23.53
C GLU A 461 -9.12 -17.81 -24.34
N ASN A 462 -9.84 -18.86 -23.94
CA ASN A 462 -11.11 -19.29 -24.53
C ASN A 462 -12.30 -18.93 -23.62
N GLY A 463 -12.06 -18.19 -22.54
CA GLY A 463 -13.04 -17.78 -21.55
C GLY A 463 -13.54 -18.90 -20.64
N ILE A 464 -12.75 -19.96 -20.46
CA ILE A 464 -13.11 -21.12 -19.63
C ILE A 464 -12.55 -20.96 -18.22
N LEU A 465 -13.44 -21.05 -17.23
CA LEU A 465 -13.10 -21.28 -15.83
C LEU A 465 -12.81 -22.77 -15.60
N SER A 466 -11.81 -23.12 -14.80
CA SER A 466 -11.54 -24.53 -14.47
C SER A 466 -11.00 -24.71 -13.06
N LEU A 467 -11.44 -25.76 -12.36
CA LEU A 467 -10.98 -26.10 -11.02
C LEU A 467 -10.89 -27.62 -10.83
N ARG A 468 -10.03 -28.01 -9.88
CA ARG A 468 -9.93 -29.37 -9.37
C ARG A 468 -10.66 -29.43 -8.03
N LEU A 469 -11.96 -29.67 -8.09
CA LEU A 469 -12.83 -29.78 -6.92
C LEU A 469 -13.02 -31.25 -6.53
N LEU A 470 -13.09 -31.51 -5.23
CA LEU A 470 -13.46 -32.82 -4.71
C LEU A 470 -14.98 -33.02 -4.86
N ASP A 471 -15.46 -34.24 -4.63
CA ASP A 471 -16.89 -34.49 -4.57
C ASP A 471 -17.52 -33.71 -3.40
N GLY A 472 -18.61 -32.99 -3.68
CA GLY A 472 -19.22 -32.07 -2.72
C GLY A 472 -20.20 -31.10 -3.36
N GLN A 473 -20.88 -30.33 -2.50
CA GLN A 473 -21.77 -29.24 -2.89
C GLN A 473 -21.01 -27.92 -2.87
N TYR A 474 -21.23 -27.08 -3.88
CA TYR A 474 -20.51 -25.85 -4.10
C TYR A 474 -21.44 -24.72 -4.54
N ARG A 475 -21.00 -23.49 -4.34
CA ARG A 475 -21.68 -22.28 -4.81
C ARG A 475 -20.67 -21.31 -5.41
N VAL A 476 -20.96 -20.77 -6.58
CA VAL A 476 -20.31 -19.54 -7.06
C VAL A 476 -20.92 -18.39 -6.25
N ASN A 477 -20.11 -17.71 -5.42
CA ASN A 477 -20.57 -16.62 -4.56
C ASN A 477 -20.27 -15.23 -5.17
N TYR A 478 -19.28 -15.16 -6.04
CA TYR A 478 -18.79 -13.88 -6.54
C TYR A 478 -18.23 -14.02 -7.96
N ILE A 479 -18.45 -13.00 -8.79
CA ILE A 479 -17.85 -12.88 -10.12
C ILE A 479 -17.15 -11.53 -10.22
N ASN A 480 -15.95 -11.51 -10.79
CA ASN A 480 -15.21 -10.31 -11.13
C ASN A 480 -14.93 -10.29 -12.64
N LEU A 481 -15.27 -9.20 -13.33
CA LEU A 481 -15.08 -9.01 -14.76
C LEU A 481 -13.89 -8.09 -15.01
N TYR A 482 -12.94 -8.56 -15.81
CA TYR A 482 -11.68 -7.81 -16.02
C TYR A 482 -11.85 -6.61 -16.95
N GLU A 483 -12.65 -6.75 -18.02
CA GLU A 483 -12.90 -5.68 -18.99
C GLU A 483 -13.58 -4.46 -18.32
N ASP A 484 -14.52 -4.73 -17.41
CA ASP A 484 -15.38 -3.71 -16.80
C ASP A 484 -14.88 -3.22 -15.42
N GLY A 485 -13.85 -3.89 -14.87
CA GLY A 485 -13.43 -3.72 -13.47
C GLY A 485 -14.62 -3.84 -12.51
N GLU A 486 -15.54 -4.76 -12.81
CA GLU A 486 -16.82 -4.89 -12.11
C GLU A 486 -16.86 -6.20 -11.35
N SER A 487 -17.20 -6.08 -10.07
CA SER A 487 -17.39 -7.22 -9.22
C SER A 487 -18.84 -7.28 -8.76
N MET A 488 -19.43 -8.47 -8.76
CA MET A 488 -20.82 -8.66 -8.40
C MET A 488 -21.02 -9.90 -7.55
N PRO A 489 -21.89 -9.85 -6.52
CA PRO A 489 -22.36 -11.05 -5.87
C PRO A 489 -23.07 -11.92 -6.90
N TYR A 490 -22.87 -13.22 -6.78
CA TYR A 490 -23.48 -14.20 -7.66
C TYR A 490 -23.89 -15.41 -6.81
N SER A 491 -24.89 -16.16 -7.24
CA SER A 491 -25.31 -17.37 -6.53
C SER A 491 -25.74 -18.42 -7.55
N ALA A 492 -24.84 -19.37 -7.81
CA ALA A 492 -25.16 -20.57 -8.55
C ALA A 492 -24.59 -21.78 -7.82
N GLU A 493 -25.49 -22.65 -7.35
CA GLU A 493 -25.14 -23.90 -6.70
C GLU A 493 -24.92 -25.01 -7.72
N PHE A 494 -23.96 -25.87 -7.43
CA PHE A 494 -23.65 -27.05 -8.24
C PHE A 494 -23.02 -28.13 -7.37
N GLU A 495 -22.97 -29.35 -7.90
CA GLU A 495 -22.39 -30.49 -7.21
C GLU A 495 -21.30 -31.13 -8.07
N ILE A 496 -20.22 -31.54 -7.44
CA ILE A 496 -19.28 -32.50 -8.01
C ILE A 496 -19.60 -33.87 -7.41
N ARG A 497 -19.88 -34.85 -8.26
CA ARG A 497 -20.20 -36.22 -7.84
C ARG A 497 -19.51 -37.22 -8.76
N ASP A 498 -18.76 -38.16 -8.18
CA ASP A 498 -17.91 -39.10 -8.90
C ASP A 498 -16.96 -38.38 -9.90
N GLY A 499 -16.43 -37.22 -9.49
CA GLY A 499 -15.56 -36.37 -10.30
C GLY A 499 -16.24 -35.67 -11.48
N LYS A 500 -17.57 -35.58 -11.52
CA LYS A 500 -18.33 -34.95 -12.60
C LYS A 500 -19.20 -33.81 -12.09
N LEU A 501 -19.38 -32.78 -12.92
CA LEU A 501 -20.23 -31.64 -12.64
C LEU A 501 -21.72 -31.97 -12.83
N TYR A 502 -22.53 -31.63 -11.82
CA TYR A 502 -23.98 -31.68 -11.84
C TYR A 502 -24.55 -30.30 -11.49
N VAL A 503 -25.54 -29.86 -12.27
CA VAL A 503 -26.30 -28.62 -12.04
C VAL A 503 -27.76 -29.01 -11.98
N ASP A 504 -28.45 -28.67 -10.89
CA ASP A 504 -29.83 -29.11 -10.62
C ASP A 504 -30.02 -30.64 -10.76
N GLY A 505 -29.02 -31.41 -10.34
CA GLY A 505 -29.03 -32.88 -10.42
C GLY A 505 -28.82 -33.47 -11.82
N VAL A 506 -28.57 -32.64 -12.84
CA VAL A 506 -28.27 -33.07 -14.21
C VAL A 506 -26.78 -32.96 -14.48
N GLN A 507 -26.15 -34.03 -14.97
CA GLN A 507 -24.74 -34.00 -15.36
C GLN A 507 -24.53 -32.98 -16.49
N LYS A 508 -23.54 -32.10 -16.34
CA LYS A 508 -23.14 -31.09 -17.33
C LYS A 508 -21.65 -31.19 -17.60
N GLU A 509 -21.23 -30.80 -18.80
CA GLU A 509 -19.80 -30.66 -19.14
C GLU A 509 -19.24 -29.31 -18.69
N SER A 510 -20.10 -28.30 -18.50
CA SER A 510 -19.71 -26.94 -18.08
C SER A 510 -20.86 -26.24 -17.36
N LEU A 511 -20.53 -25.36 -16.42
CA LEU A 511 -21.44 -24.43 -15.76
C LEU A 511 -21.41 -23.08 -16.49
N ASP A 512 -22.46 -22.80 -17.24
CA ASP A 512 -22.65 -21.53 -17.94
C ASP A 512 -23.21 -20.49 -16.95
N LEU A 513 -22.36 -19.58 -16.49
CA LEU A 513 -22.72 -18.49 -15.58
C LEU A 513 -23.18 -17.28 -16.41
N GLN A 514 -24.49 -17.04 -16.41
CA GLN A 514 -25.07 -15.90 -17.10
C GLN A 514 -24.87 -14.64 -16.29
N VAL A 515 -23.93 -13.82 -16.73
CA VAL A 515 -23.68 -12.49 -16.22
C VAL A 515 -24.78 -11.56 -16.73
N PRO A 516 -25.48 -10.83 -15.85
CA PRO A 516 -26.49 -9.85 -16.27
C PRO A 516 -25.86 -8.82 -17.19
N PRO A 517 -26.53 -8.40 -18.28
CA PRO A 517 -26.00 -7.38 -19.18
C PRO A 517 -25.85 -6.04 -18.45
N VAL A 518 -25.07 -5.12 -19.02
CA VAL A 518 -25.06 -3.73 -18.56
C VAL A 518 -26.44 -3.13 -18.81
N THR A 519 -27.09 -2.67 -17.73
CA THR A 519 -28.43 -2.07 -17.77
C THR A 519 -28.40 -0.57 -17.49
N LEU A 520 -27.35 -0.07 -16.83
CA LEU A 520 -27.12 1.34 -16.59
C LEU A 520 -25.88 1.82 -17.34
N ASN A 521 -26.07 2.83 -18.19
CA ASN A 521 -25.00 3.65 -18.75
C ASN A 521 -25.13 5.05 -18.15
N GLY A 522 -24.09 5.52 -17.47
CA GLY A 522 -24.07 6.82 -16.82
C GLY A 522 -23.06 7.77 -17.47
N MET A 523 -23.33 9.06 -17.35
CA MET A 523 -22.42 10.13 -17.75
C MET A 523 -22.48 11.24 -16.71
N VAL A 524 -21.33 11.59 -16.15
CA VAL A 524 -21.21 12.64 -15.13
C VAL A 524 -20.51 13.85 -15.72
N PHE A 525 -21.06 15.03 -15.47
CA PHE A 525 -20.53 16.31 -15.93
C PHE A 525 -20.24 17.24 -14.75
N ASP A 526 -19.10 17.92 -14.77
CA ASP A 526 -18.86 19.12 -13.98
C ASP A 526 -19.14 20.36 -14.85
N GLY A 527 -20.29 20.98 -14.63
CA GLY A 527 -20.85 21.95 -15.57
C GLY A 527 -21.22 21.30 -16.91
N ASP A 528 -20.54 21.72 -17.98
CA ASP A 528 -20.72 21.19 -19.34
C ASP A 528 -19.56 20.29 -19.80
N VAL A 529 -18.58 20.03 -18.92
CA VAL A 529 -17.40 19.20 -19.20
C VAL A 529 -17.59 17.83 -18.54
N PRO A 530 -17.34 16.71 -19.23
CA PRO A 530 -17.35 15.40 -18.59
C PRO A 530 -16.37 15.33 -17.42
N LEU A 531 -16.81 14.76 -16.30
CA LEU A 531 -16.00 14.64 -15.10
C LEU A 531 -14.93 13.57 -15.30
N ALA A 532 -13.66 13.97 -15.38
CA ALA A 532 -12.55 13.04 -15.55
C ALA A 532 -12.23 12.30 -14.25
N GLY A 533 -12.96 11.21 -14.00
CA GLY A 533 -12.80 10.32 -12.85
C GLY A 533 -13.56 10.72 -11.59
N GLY A 534 -13.42 9.92 -10.53
CA GLY A 534 -14.25 9.97 -9.33
C GLY A 534 -15.05 8.68 -9.14
N GLU A 535 -16.08 8.71 -8.31
CA GLU A 535 -16.92 7.55 -8.02
C GLU A 535 -18.39 7.97 -7.90
N ALA A 536 -19.31 7.14 -8.39
CA ALA A 536 -20.74 7.31 -8.25
C ALA A 536 -21.31 6.22 -7.33
N ALA A 537 -22.13 6.61 -6.35
CA ALA A 537 -22.86 5.68 -5.48
C ALA A 537 -24.28 5.48 -6.00
N VAL A 538 -24.62 4.22 -6.28
CA VAL A 538 -25.97 3.80 -6.65
C VAL A 538 -26.48 2.81 -5.61
N HIS A 539 -27.70 3.05 -5.12
CA HIS A 539 -28.39 2.13 -4.23
C HIS A 539 -29.77 1.74 -4.76
N SER A 540 -30.24 0.54 -4.42
CA SER A 540 -31.62 0.13 -4.68
C SER A 540 -32.54 0.53 -3.54
N THR A 541 -33.81 0.76 -3.85
CA THR A 541 -34.84 1.06 -2.86
C THR A 541 -35.43 -0.20 -2.20
N ASP A 542 -35.28 -1.38 -2.82
CA ASP A 542 -35.75 -2.69 -2.32
C ASP A 542 -35.20 -3.84 -3.19
N PRO A 543 -34.36 -4.79 -2.71
CA PRO A 543 -33.68 -4.90 -1.40
C PRO A 543 -32.38 -4.07 -1.31
N GLU A 544 -31.76 -4.00 -0.11
CA GLU A 544 -30.50 -3.26 0.13
C GLU A 544 -29.37 -3.68 -0.83
N TYR A 545 -29.20 -2.89 -1.88
CA TYR A 545 -28.05 -2.90 -2.78
C TYR A 545 -27.40 -1.54 -2.66
N TYR A 546 -26.09 -1.50 -2.43
CA TYR A 546 -25.32 -0.26 -2.36
C TYR A 546 -23.97 -0.51 -3.01
N ASN A 547 -23.66 0.19 -4.09
CA ASN A 547 -22.43 -0.04 -4.83
C ASN A 547 -21.80 1.26 -5.34
N TRP A 548 -20.47 1.28 -5.34
CA TRP A 548 -19.66 2.35 -5.86
C TRP A 548 -19.12 1.97 -7.22
N LYS A 549 -19.27 2.87 -8.20
CA LYS A 549 -18.66 2.68 -9.52
C LYS A 549 -17.67 3.80 -9.82
N PRO A 550 -16.40 3.47 -10.14
CA PRO A 550 -15.46 4.44 -10.66
C PRO A 550 -15.99 5.09 -11.95
N ILE A 551 -15.77 6.39 -12.07
CA ILE A 551 -16.06 7.17 -13.27
C ILE A 551 -14.82 7.11 -14.17
N ASN A 552 -15.02 6.88 -15.46
CA ASN A 552 -13.96 6.84 -16.45
C ASN A 552 -13.43 8.26 -16.74
N PRO A 553 -12.22 8.41 -17.31
CA PRO A 553 -11.66 9.72 -17.68
C PRO A 553 -12.53 10.52 -18.67
N ASP A 554 -13.43 9.87 -19.40
CA ASP A 554 -14.39 10.50 -20.32
C ASP A 554 -15.74 10.86 -19.65
N GLY A 555 -15.85 10.70 -18.33
CA GLY A 555 -17.06 10.95 -17.54
C GLY A 555 -18.09 9.81 -17.54
N SER A 556 -17.85 8.74 -18.29
CA SER A 556 -18.78 7.61 -18.35
C SER A 556 -18.63 6.66 -17.15
N PHE A 557 -19.69 5.92 -16.84
CA PHE A 557 -19.63 4.74 -15.99
C PHE A 557 -20.73 3.76 -16.39
N THR A 558 -20.57 2.48 -16.06
CA THR A 558 -21.54 1.43 -16.37
C THR A 558 -21.82 0.56 -15.15
N MET A 559 -23.04 0.02 -15.04
CA MET A 559 -23.38 -0.94 -13.98
C MET A 559 -24.34 -2.02 -14.49
N ARG A 560 -24.18 -3.23 -13.95
CA ARG A 560 -25.07 -4.37 -14.17
C ARG A 560 -26.09 -4.43 -13.03
N LEU A 561 -27.19 -3.72 -13.21
CA LEU A 561 -28.27 -3.66 -12.22
C LEU A 561 -29.42 -4.60 -12.64
N PRO A 562 -29.98 -5.41 -11.72
CA PRO A 562 -31.22 -6.12 -12.00
C PRO A 562 -32.40 -5.15 -12.23
N ASP A 563 -33.55 -5.68 -12.63
CA ASP A 563 -34.77 -4.89 -12.69
C ASP A 563 -35.16 -4.43 -11.27
N GLY A 564 -35.46 -3.15 -11.11
CA GLY A 564 -35.72 -2.54 -9.82
C GLY A 564 -35.68 -1.02 -9.87
N ASP A 565 -36.01 -0.42 -8.73
CA ASP A 565 -35.93 1.02 -8.51
C ASP A 565 -34.62 1.37 -7.79
N TYR A 566 -33.99 2.44 -8.25
CA TYR A 566 -32.65 2.85 -7.85
C TYR A 566 -32.54 4.35 -7.65
N VAL A 567 -31.55 4.74 -6.86
CA VAL A 567 -31.16 6.12 -6.66
C VAL A 567 -29.65 6.24 -6.83
N LEU A 568 -29.21 7.15 -7.70
CA LEU A 568 -27.86 7.67 -7.65
C LEU A 568 -27.82 8.76 -6.59
N GLU A 569 -27.30 8.40 -5.43
CA GLU A 569 -27.36 9.25 -4.24
C GLU A 569 -26.34 10.38 -4.31
N GLN A 570 -25.09 10.03 -4.59
CA GLN A 570 -23.96 10.93 -4.52
C GLN A 570 -22.86 10.61 -5.52
N VAL A 571 -22.06 11.63 -5.83
CA VAL A 571 -20.84 11.53 -6.63
C VAL A 571 -19.68 12.11 -5.84
N TYR A 572 -18.58 11.37 -5.76
CA TYR A 572 -17.29 11.85 -5.28
C TYR A 572 -16.43 12.21 -6.49
N ALA A 573 -16.15 13.48 -6.66
CA ALA A 573 -15.29 13.96 -7.74
C ALA A 573 -13.81 13.84 -7.34
N ASN A 574 -12.94 13.72 -8.35
CA ASN A 574 -11.48 13.64 -8.15
C ASN A 574 -10.88 14.89 -7.50
N ASP A 575 -11.60 16.02 -7.48
CA ASP A 575 -11.23 17.22 -6.73
C ASP A 575 -11.46 17.09 -5.21
N ARG A 576 -11.89 15.91 -4.72
CA ARG A 576 -12.28 15.61 -3.33
C ARG A 576 -13.59 16.25 -2.88
N THR A 577 -14.39 16.76 -3.81
CA THR A 577 -15.73 17.24 -3.49
C THR A 577 -16.75 16.12 -3.61
N MET A 578 -17.73 16.15 -2.72
CA MET A 578 -18.91 15.32 -2.80
C MET A 578 -20.10 16.17 -3.25
N ALA A 579 -20.87 15.64 -4.20
CA ALA A 579 -22.13 16.20 -4.64
C ALA A 579 -23.28 15.26 -4.30
N LEU A 580 -24.28 15.76 -3.56
CA LEU A 580 -25.56 15.08 -3.41
C LEU A 580 -26.38 15.29 -4.68
N VAL A 581 -26.78 14.20 -5.31
CA VAL A 581 -27.52 14.24 -6.58
C VAL A 581 -28.95 13.75 -6.39
N LYS A 582 -29.13 12.63 -5.65
CA LYS A 582 -30.43 11.97 -5.39
C LYS A 582 -31.27 11.82 -6.67
N LYS A 583 -30.70 11.23 -7.72
CA LYS A 583 -31.39 11.00 -8.99
C LYS A 583 -32.00 9.61 -9.01
N GLU A 584 -33.33 9.55 -9.00
CA GLU A 584 -34.10 8.31 -9.09
C GLU A 584 -34.17 7.81 -10.55
N PHE A 585 -34.12 6.49 -10.72
CA PHE A 585 -34.33 5.81 -12.00
C PHE A 585 -34.79 4.37 -11.78
N THR A 586 -35.37 3.76 -12.81
CA THR A 586 -35.85 2.38 -12.78
C THR A 586 -35.15 1.58 -13.87
N ILE A 587 -34.73 0.37 -13.56
CA ILE A 587 -34.39 -0.64 -14.57
C ILE A 587 -35.60 -1.55 -14.73
N LEU A 588 -36.13 -1.63 -15.95
CA LEU A 588 -37.28 -2.48 -16.28
C LEU A 588 -37.03 -3.21 -17.59
N GLU A 589 -37.13 -4.54 -17.57
CA GLU A 589 -36.78 -5.42 -18.67
C GLU A 589 -35.36 -5.14 -19.20
N GLY A 590 -34.42 -4.89 -18.28
CA GLY A 590 -33.02 -4.57 -18.58
C GLY A 590 -32.81 -3.21 -19.25
N LYS A 591 -33.79 -2.31 -19.22
CA LYS A 591 -33.71 -0.97 -19.82
C LYS A 591 -33.85 0.12 -18.78
N LEU A 592 -33.13 1.22 -18.97
CA LEU A 592 -33.16 2.39 -18.11
C LEU A 592 -34.39 3.26 -18.39
N TYR A 593 -35.12 3.60 -17.33
CA TYR A 593 -36.19 4.59 -17.33
C TYR A 593 -35.89 5.69 -16.32
N ILE A 594 -36.05 6.94 -16.75
CA ILE A 594 -35.92 8.13 -15.90
C ILE A 594 -37.26 8.84 -15.91
N ASP A 595 -37.85 9.05 -14.74
CA ASP A 595 -39.18 9.65 -14.60
C ASP A 595 -40.26 8.91 -15.45
N GLY A 596 -40.11 7.57 -15.58
CA GLY A 596 -40.98 6.70 -16.37
C GLY A 596 -40.75 6.74 -17.89
N VAL A 597 -39.75 7.47 -18.37
CA VAL A 597 -39.41 7.58 -19.80
C VAL A 597 -38.16 6.76 -20.11
N LEU A 598 -38.25 5.90 -21.14
CA LEU A 598 -37.11 5.13 -21.63
C LEU A 598 -35.95 6.07 -21.99
N SER A 599 -34.77 5.83 -21.43
CA SER A 599 -33.55 6.60 -21.68
C SER A 599 -32.42 5.67 -22.10
N GLU A 600 -31.51 6.16 -22.94
CA GLU A 600 -30.29 5.42 -23.31
C GLU A 600 -29.21 5.53 -22.22
N ARG A 601 -29.23 6.60 -21.42
CA ARG A 601 -28.24 6.86 -20.37
C ARG A 601 -28.79 7.73 -19.24
N LEU A 602 -28.14 7.66 -18.08
CA LEU A 602 -28.34 8.53 -16.93
C LEU A 602 -27.34 9.68 -17.00
N GLU A 603 -27.83 10.90 -17.22
CA GLU A 603 -26.99 12.10 -17.21
C GLU A 603 -27.05 12.78 -15.85
N ILE A 604 -25.88 12.94 -15.23
CA ILE A 604 -25.70 13.62 -13.96
C ILE A 604 -24.90 14.89 -14.18
N LYS A 605 -25.46 16.03 -13.79
CA LYS A 605 -24.74 17.30 -13.77
C LYS A 605 -24.44 17.66 -12.32
N LEU A 606 -23.16 17.73 -11.98
CA LEU A 606 -22.75 18.15 -10.66
C LEU A 606 -23.10 19.62 -10.45
N PRO A 607 -23.65 20.00 -9.28
CA PRO A 607 -23.74 21.39 -8.90
C PRO A 607 -22.34 21.99 -8.81
N PRO A 608 -22.14 23.28 -9.14
CA PRO A 608 -20.83 23.92 -9.00
C PRO A 608 -20.40 23.95 -7.53
N VAL A 609 -19.10 24.03 -7.29
CA VAL A 609 -18.56 24.35 -5.97
C VAL A 609 -19.08 25.72 -5.56
N ASN A 610 -19.79 25.78 -4.45
CA ASN A 610 -20.40 27.01 -3.93
C ASN A 610 -20.03 27.31 -2.47
N VAL A 611 -19.30 26.40 -1.84
CA VAL A 611 -18.57 26.68 -0.60
C VAL A 611 -17.12 26.33 -0.82
N THR A 612 -16.28 27.35 -0.75
CA THR A 612 -14.85 27.20 -0.50
C THR A 612 -14.61 27.64 0.93
N GLY A 613 -13.80 26.93 1.69
CA GLY A 613 -13.51 27.27 3.07
C GLY A 613 -12.06 27.04 3.44
N VAL A 614 -11.67 27.52 4.62
CA VAL A 614 -10.32 27.39 5.16
C VAL A 614 -10.40 27.06 6.64
N LEU A 615 -9.66 26.05 7.09
CA LEU A 615 -9.42 25.80 8.51
C LEU A 615 -8.19 26.57 8.98
N ASN A 616 -8.34 27.37 10.03
CA ASN A 616 -7.28 28.18 10.61
C ASN A 616 -7.08 27.86 12.10
N GLU A 617 -5.83 27.83 12.53
CA GLU A 617 -5.43 27.85 13.93
C GLU A 617 -4.42 28.99 14.11
N ASN A 618 -4.77 30.00 14.91
CA ASN A 618 -3.90 31.15 15.18
C ASN A 618 -3.36 31.84 13.90
N GLY A 619 -4.18 31.89 12.85
CA GLY A 619 -3.83 32.46 11.55
C GLY A 619 -2.95 31.57 10.66
N SER A 620 -2.67 30.33 11.07
CA SER A 620 -2.03 29.31 10.23
C SER A 620 -3.07 28.32 9.74
N GLN A 621 -2.95 27.85 8.50
CA GLN A 621 -3.85 26.85 7.94
C GLN A 621 -3.54 25.47 8.52
N VAL A 622 -4.58 24.66 8.76
CA VAL A 622 -4.46 23.32 9.34
C VAL A 622 -5.28 22.29 8.57
N ASP A 623 -4.87 21.03 8.68
CA ASP A 623 -5.50 19.94 7.95
C ASP A 623 -6.49 19.14 8.80
N GLY A 624 -7.60 18.72 8.20
CA GLY A 624 -8.59 17.86 8.84
C GLY A 624 -9.81 17.58 7.97
N ASP A 625 -10.83 16.99 8.59
CA ASP A 625 -12.14 16.69 8.01
C ASP A 625 -13.20 17.60 8.64
N VAL A 626 -13.85 18.40 7.80
CA VAL A 626 -14.93 19.31 8.18
C VAL A 626 -16.25 18.57 7.99
N ASN A 627 -16.99 18.34 9.07
CA ASN A 627 -18.27 17.67 9.04
C ASN A 627 -19.39 18.71 9.21
N ILE A 628 -20.29 18.75 8.24
CA ILE A 628 -21.45 19.63 8.23
C ILE A 628 -22.73 18.80 8.24
N ARG A 629 -23.82 19.42 8.69
CA ARG A 629 -25.15 18.83 8.63
C ARG A 629 -26.20 19.85 8.23
N THR A 630 -27.28 19.39 7.59
CA THR A 630 -28.42 20.25 7.25
C THR A 630 -29.22 20.62 8.49
N VAL A 631 -29.64 21.87 8.60
CA VAL A 631 -30.54 22.35 9.65
C VAL A 631 -31.96 22.40 9.09
N SER A 632 -32.69 21.28 9.19
CA SER A 632 -34.07 21.16 8.71
C SER A 632 -35.10 21.45 9.81
N GLU A 633 -36.19 22.13 9.45
CA GLU A 633 -37.37 22.29 10.32
C GLU A 633 -38.15 20.97 10.50
N THR A 634 -37.95 19.99 9.61
CA THR A 634 -38.60 18.67 9.68
C THR A 634 -37.88 17.69 10.59
N GLY A 635 -36.67 18.02 11.05
CA GLY A 635 -35.78 17.13 11.81
C GLY A 635 -34.94 16.17 10.96
N GLU A 636 -35.16 16.10 9.65
CA GLU A 636 -34.29 15.32 8.75
C GLU A 636 -32.91 15.96 8.65
N THR A 637 -31.87 15.17 8.94
CA THR A 637 -30.50 15.65 8.98
C THR A 637 -29.66 14.87 7.97
N THR A 638 -29.08 15.55 6.98
CA THR A 638 -28.08 14.96 6.08
C THR A 638 -26.69 15.34 6.58
N HIS A 639 -25.82 14.35 6.75
CA HIS A 639 -24.43 14.54 7.16
C HIS A 639 -23.54 14.55 5.92
N LEU A 640 -22.65 15.53 5.85
CA LEU A 640 -21.68 15.68 4.77
C LEU A 640 -20.33 15.99 5.38
N TRP A 641 -19.27 15.59 4.69
CA TRP A 641 -17.92 15.89 5.13
C TRP A 641 -17.03 16.27 3.94
N ALA A 642 -15.99 17.04 4.21
CA ALA A 642 -14.93 17.35 3.26
C ALA A 642 -13.58 17.30 3.97
N THR A 643 -12.61 16.68 3.32
CA THR A 643 -11.21 16.72 3.73
C THR A 643 -10.54 17.98 3.20
N THR A 644 -9.72 18.62 4.03
CA THR A 644 -8.90 19.74 3.57
C THR A 644 -7.77 19.31 2.63
N TYR A 645 -7.34 20.21 1.76
CA TYR A 645 -6.03 20.14 1.09
C TYR A 645 -4.91 20.48 2.09
N GLU A 646 -3.64 20.32 1.67
CA GLU A 646 -2.44 20.61 2.50
C GLU A 646 -2.31 22.08 2.95
N ASP A 647 -3.12 22.97 2.37
CA ASP A 647 -3.22 24.38 2.74
C ASP A 647 -4.49 24.66 3.55
N GLY A 648 -5.07 23.65 4.20
CA GLY A 648 -6.28 23.77 5.02
C GLY A 648 -7.53 24.20 4.25
N GLN A 649 -7.50 24.29 2.92
CA GLN A 649 -8.67 24.63 2.12
C GLN A 649 -9.61 23.43 2.00
N PHE A 650 -10.93 23.65 1.97
CA PHE A 650 -11.91 22.60 1.70
C PHE A 650 -13.04 23.12 0.82
N ASN A 651 -13.73 22.22 0.13
CA ASN A 651 -14.77 22.57 -0.83
C ASN A 651 -16.03 21.71 -0.61
N PHE A 652 -17.20 22.33 -0.78
CA PHE A 652 -18.47 21.63 -0.86
C PHE A 652 -19.30 22.07 -2.08
N ARG A 653 -20.13 21.14 -2.57
CA ARG A 653 -21.17 21.37 -3.58
C ARG A 653 -22.53 21.16 -2.91
N LEU A 654 -23.09 22.23 -2.34
CA LEU A 654 -24.29 22.16 -1.50
C LEU A 654 -25.54 22.69 -2.22
N PRO A 655 -26.71 22.06 -2.06
CA PRO A 655 -27.98 22.69 -2.41
C PRO A 655 -28.22 23.99 -1.62
N ASP A 656 -29.18 24.80 -2.06
CA ASP A 656 -29.68 25.93 -1.25
C ASP A 656 -30.28 25.41 0.05
N GLY A 657 -29.93 26.03 1.17
CA GLY A 657 -30.34 25.53 2.48
C GLY A 657 -29.58 26.14 3.66
N LYS A 658 -29.95 25.69 4.86
CA LYS A 658 -29.28 26.03 6.11
C LYS A 658 -28.39 24.87 6.53
N TYR A 659 -27.17 25.18 6.91
CA TYR A 659 -26.15 24.20 7.27
C TYR A 659 -25.48 24.61 8.56
N GLU A 660 -24.92 23.63 9.24
CA GLU A 660 -23.97 23.89 10.31
C GLU A 660 -22.79 22.94 10.26
N VAL A 661 -21.60 23.49 10.47
CA VAL A 661 -20.43 22.70 10.89
C VAL A 661 -20.71 22.27 12.31
N PHE A 662 -20.76 20.96 12.56
CA PHE A 662 -21.05 20.43 13.89
C PHE A 662 -19.84 19.70 14.49
N TYR A 663 -18.89 19.28 13.65
CA TYR A 663 -17.74 18.50 14.06
C TYR A 663 -16.59 18.69 13.07
N ILE A 664 -15.37 18.84 13.59
CA ILE A 664 -14.13 18.88 12.80
C ILE A 664 -13.17 17.89 13.43
N TYR A 665 -12.66 16.95 12.63
CA TYR A 665 -11.59 16.05 13.04
C TYR A 665 -10.28 16.53 12.43
N LEU A 666 -9.28 16.86 13.23
CA LEU A 666 -8.00 17.33 12.76
C LEU A 666 -7.01 16.18 12.63
N TYR A 667 -6.12 16.26 11.65
CA TYR A 667 -5.07 15.25 11.44
C TYR A 667 -3.95 15.29 12.49
N ASP A 668 -4.06 16.20 13.46
CA ASP A 668 -3.26 16.17 14.69
C ASP A 668 -3.91 15.32 15.79
N GLY A 669 -4.94 14.54 15.45
CA GLY A 669 -5.76 13.60 16.24
C GLY A 669 -6.68 14.24 17.27
N THR A 670 -6.99 15.54 17.10
CA THR A 670 -7.92 16.28 17.95
C THR A 670 -9.25 16.55 17.25
N THR A 671 -10.25 17.00 18.02
CA THR A 671 -11.57 17.35 17.48
C THR A 671 -12.00 18.73 17.93
N ASP A 672 -12.67 19.49 17.06
CA ASP A 672 -13.40 20.70 17.42
C ASP A 672 -14.91 20.50 17.19
N GLN A 673 -15.71 20.87 18.19
CA GLN A 673 -17.17 20.74 18.16
C GLN A 673 -17.86 22.10 18.20
N THR A 674 -17.17 23.13 17.72
CA THR A 674 -17.71 24.47 17.74
C THR A 674 -18.71 24.62 16.59
N VAL A 675 -19.99 24.73 16.95
CA VAL A 675 -21.07 24.86 15.96
C VAL A 675 -20.94 26.18 15.20
N ARG A 676 -20.94 26.10 13.87
CA ARG A 676 -20.92 27.26 12.97
C ARG A 676 -22.02 27.12 11.92
N SER A 677 -23.01 27.99 11.95
CA SER A 677 -24.10 27.98 10.98
C SER A 677 -23.81 28.88 9.78
N PHE A 678 -24.21 28.45 8.59
CA PHE A 678 -24.15 29.21 7.35
C PHE A 678 -25.32 28.84 6.45
N THR A 679 -25.60 29.64 5.43
CA THR A 679 -26.66 29.37 4.45
C THR A 679 -26.12 29.43 3.03
N ILE A 680 -26.76 28.66 2.16
CA ILE A 680 -26.59 28.74 0.72
C ILE A 680 -27.88 29.29 0.15
N GLU A 681 -27.79 30.43 -0.53
CA GLU A 681 -28.94 31.09 -1.15
C GLU A 681 -28.61 31.43 -2.60
N SER A 682 -29.40 30.91 -3.54
CA SER A 682 -29.16 31.03 -4.98
C SER A 682 -27.74 30.61 -5.37
N GLY A 683 -27.24 29.52 -4.76
CA GLY A 683 -25.89 29.00 -4.97
C GLY A 683 -24.76 29.88 -4.43
N GLN A 684 -25.04 30.85 -3.55
CA GLN A 684 -24.03 31.71 -2.93
C GLN A 684 -23.95 31.45 -1.42
N LEU A 685 -22.73 31.50 -0.88
CA LEU A 685 -22.47 31.37 0.55
C LEU A 685 -22.85 32.64 1.32
N PHE A 686 -23.56 32.45 2.43
CA PHE A 686 -23.85 33.48 3.41
C PHE A 686 -23.42 33.02 4.81
N VAL A 687 -22.67 33.85 5.50
CA VAL A 687 -22.19 33.61 6.87
C VAL A 687 -22.74 34.74 7.74
N ASN A 688 -23.44 34.41 8.83
CA ASN A 688 -24.12 35.39 9.68
C ASN A 688 -25.09 36.31 8.92
N GLY A 689 -25.69 35.83 7.82
CA GLY A 689 -26.64 36.59 6.99
C GLY A 689 -25.99 37.56 6.00
N GLU A 690 -24.65 37.63 5.94
CA GLU A 690 -23.93 38.42 4.96
C GLU A 690 -23.32 37.51 3.90
N ARG A 691 -23.35 37.94 2.63
CA ARG A 691 -22.71 37.20 1.54
C ARG A 691 -21.20 37.11 1.81
N ALA A 692 -20.66 35.91 1.73
CA ALA A 692 -19.25 35.63 1.91
C ALA A 692 -18.68 34.89 0.69
N ASP A 693 -17.40 35.13 0.40
CA ASP A 693 -16.70 34.40 -0.66
C ASP A 693 -16.09 33.09 -0.12
N THR A 694 -15.83 33.00 1.19
CA THR A 694 -15.21 31.84 1.84
C THR A 694 -15.80 31.56 3.22
N LEU A 695 -15.87 30.29 3.60
CA LEU A 695 -16.19 29.84 4.95
C LEU A 695 -14.88 29.68 5.74
N SER A 696 -14.48 30.74 6.43
CA SER A 696 -13.32 30.70 7.34
C SER A 696 -13.73 30.13 8.69
N ILE A 697 -13.04 29.08 9.14
CA ILE A 697 -13.28 28.44 10.42
C ILE A 697 -12.01 28.53 11.26
N ASP A 698 -12.06 29.35 12.31
CA ASP A 698 -11.01 29.40 13.32
C ASP A 698 -11.25 28.32 14.37
N ILE A 699 -10.28 27.42 14.50
CA ILE A 699 -10.29 26.33 15.47
C ILE A 699 -9.57 26.77 16.74
N ALA A 700 -10.12 26.37 17.90
CA ALA A 700 -9.52 26.64 19.20
C ALA A 700 -8.14 25.96 19.31
N PRO A 701 -7.15 26.59 19.99
CA PRO A 701 -5.84 25.97 20.19
C PRO A 701 -5.92 24.72 21.09
N VAL A 702 -4.85 23.92 21.09
CA VAL A 702 -4.73 22.79 22.02
C VAL A 702 -4.59 23.32 23.44
N THR A 703 -5.47 22.89 24.33
CA THR A 703 -5.49 23.29 25.75
C THR A 703 -5.11 22.16 26.70
N VAL A 704 -5.26 20.90 26.25
CA VAL A 704 -4.87 19.73 27.03
C VAL A 704 -3.88 18.89 26.25
N THR A 705 -2.82 18.49 26.92
CA THR A 705 -1.91 17.44 26.45
C THR A 705 -1.57 16.52 27.60
N GLY A 706 -1.26 15.27 27.30
CA GLY A 706 -0.81 14.30 28.29
C GLY A 706 -0.21 13.07 27.64
N THR A 707 0.28 12.15 28.46
CA THR A 707 0.73 10.83 28.04
C THR A 707 -0.12 9.73 28.66
N VAL A 708 -0.27 8.61 27.95
CA VAL A 708 -0.92 7.40 28.45
C VAL A 708 0.12 6.32 28.71
N ARG A 709 0.13 5.78 29.93
CA ARG A 709 1.03 4.71 30.37
C ARG A 709 0.28 3.57 31.01
N ASN A 710 0.84 2.37 30.97
CA ASN A 710 0.45 1.25 31.83
C ASN A 710 1.65 0.87 32.69
N GLY A 711 1.72 1.40 33.91
CA GLY A 711 2.94 1.34 34.71
C GLY A 711 4.07 2.17 34.07
N GLU A 712 5.18 1.53 33.73
CA GLU A 712 6.32 2.20 33.07
C GLU A 712 6.18 2.27 31.53
N ASP A 713 5.34 1.41 30.95
CA ASP A 713 5.19 1.25 29.51
C ASP A 713 4.30 2.33 28.91
N LEU A 714 4.67 2.86 27.74
CA LEU A 714 3.83 3.78 26.98
C LEU A 714 2.76 3.00 26.21
N ILE A 715 1.54 3.53 26.23
CA ILE A 715 0.47 3.07 25.34
C ILE A 715 0.59 3.88 24.06
N THR A 716 0.78 3.22 22.92
CA THR A 716 1.10 3.89 21.65
C THR A 716 -0.07 3.91 20.67
N GLU A 717 -1.22 3.37 21.08
CA GLU A 717 -2.41 3.19 20.24
C GLU A 717 -3.67 3.18 21.10
N GLY A 718 -4.76 3.73 20.56
CA GLY A 718 -6.06 3.83 21.24
C GLY A 718 -6.62 5.25 21.25
N TYR A 719 -7.61 5.50 22.09
CA TYR A 719 -8.27 6.79 22.21
C TYR A 719 -8.51 7.16 23.68
N VAL A 720 -8.31 8.44 24.00
CA VAL A 720 -8.70 9.05 25.28
C VAL A 720 -10.03 9.76 25.09
N SER A 721 -10.95 9.59 26.04
CA SER A 721 -12.30 10.18 26.00
C SER A 721 -12.56 11.09 27.20
N VAL A 722 -13.07 12.30 26.92
CA VAL A 722 -13.42 13.32 27.91
C VAL A 722 -14.86 13.78 27.70
N THR A 723 -15.60 14.01 28.79
CA THR A 723 -16.95 14.59 28.75
C THR A 723 -16.98 15.95 29.45
N ALA A 724 -17.69 16.93 28.91
CA ALA A 724 -17.94 18.19 29.63
C ALA A 724 -18.98 18.02 30.76
N LEU A 725 -18.74 18.65 31.91
CA LEU A 725 -19.60 18.62 33.09
C LEU A 725 -20.37 19.95 33.25
N GLY A 726 -21.71 19.91 33.37
CA GLY A 726 -22.54 21.09 33.65
C GLY A 726 -24.05 20.85 33.62
N GLU A 727 -24.83 21.69 34.32
CA GLU A 727 -26.28 21.49 34.57
C GLU A 727 -27.19 21.56 33.32
N ASN A 728 -26.68 22.01 32.17
CA ASN A 728 -27.44 22.10 30.90
C ASN A 728 -26.59 21.74 29.67
N ALA A 729 -25.45 21.07 29.84
CA ALA A 729 -24.69 20.59 28.70
C ALA A 729 -25.40 19.36 28.14
N GLU A 730 -25.90 19.42 26.90
CA GLU A 730 -25.96 18.19 26.08
C GLU A 730 -24.61 17.50 26.25
N GLN A 731 -24.58 16.20 26.61
CA GLN A 731 -23.33 15.50 26.89
C GLN A 731 -22.39 15.63 25.69
N LYS A 732 -21.43 16.55 25.77
CA LYS A 732 -20.39 16.73 24.76
C LYS A 732 -19.25 15.79 25.08
N TRP A 733 -18.98 14.89 24.14
CA TRP A 733 -17.90 13.92 24.20
C TRP A 733 -16.78 14.38 23.30
N TYR A 734 -15.56 14.40 23.83
CA TYR A 734 -14.35 14.70 23.09
C TYR A 734 -13.49 13.46 23.08
N SER A 735 -12.92 13.13 21.93
CA SER A 735 -12.00 12.00 21.77
C SER A 735 -10.69 12.49 21.18
N SER A 736 -9.59 11.91 21.64
CA SER A 736 -8.27 12.12 21.07
C SER A 736 -7.60 10.78 20.83
N GLU A 737 -7.00 10.62 19.66
CA GLU A 737 -6.15 9.46 19.39
C GLU A 737 -4.86 9.53 20.22
N ILE A 738 -4.42 8.36 20.69
CA ILE A 738 -3.13 8.19 21.34
C ILE A 738 -2.09 8.04 20.23
N PHE A 739 -1.14 8.97 20.16
CA PHE A 739 -0.04 8.92 19.21
C PHE A 739 0.96 7.83 19.57
N HIS A 740 1.80 7.45 18.61
CA HIS A 740 2.83 6.43 18.81
C HIS A 740 3.87 6.76 19.90
N ASP A 741 4.03 8.03 20.28
CA ASP A 741 4.87 8.43 21.42
C ASP A 741 4.12 8.37 22.77
N GLY A 742 2.90 7.86 22.74
CA GLY A 742 1.94 7.75 23.83
C GLY A 742 1.32 9.07 24.27
N THR A 743 1.51 10.15 23.52
CA THR A 743 0.85 11.42 23.82
C THR A 743 -0.58 11.44 23.31
N TYR A 744 -1.40 12.34 23.86
CA TYR A 744 -2.74 12.67 23.36
C TYR A 744 -3.00 14.17 23.57
N LYS A 745 -4.01 14.73 22.90
CA LYS A 745 -4.28 16.18 22.92
C LYS A 745 -5.77 16.50 22.84
N PHE A 746 -6.24 17.52 23.55
CA PHE A 746 -7.60 18.04 23.36
C PHE A 746 -7.64 19.55 23.16
N ARG A 747 -8.69 19.97 22.46
CA ARG A 747 -9.08 21.38 22.25
C ARG A 747 -10.34 21.64 23.06
N LEU A 748 -10.16 21.95 24.33
CA LEU A 748 -11.24 22.16 25.29
C LEU A 748 -11.31 23.64 25.68
N ALA A 749 -12.50 24.23 25.61
CA ALA A 749 -12.74 25.58 26.12
C ALA A 749 -12.71 25.61 27.66
N ASP A 750 -12.63 26.80 28.25
CA ASP A 750 -12.77 26.95 29.71
C ASP A 750 -14.08 26.31 30.21
N GLY A 751 -13.97 25.47 31.24
CA GLY A 751 -15.10 24.66 31.72
C GLY A 751 -14.69 23.48 32.59
N ASN A 752 -15.67 22.77 33.12
CA ASN A 752 -15.47 21.56 33.91
C ASN A 752 -15.61 20.33 33.00
N TYR A 753 -14.75 19.34 33.20
CA TYR A 753 -14.65 18.14 32.38
C TYR A 753 -14.40 16.92 33.25
N GLU A 754 -14.61 15.74 32.67
CA GLU A 754 -14.33 14.44 33.26
C GLU A 754 -13.59 13.56 32.25
N LEU A 755 -12.42 13.05 32.64
CA LEU A 755 -11.77 11.95 31.94
C LEU A 755 -12.59 10.68 32.17
N ARG A 756 -13.17 10.14 31.09
CA ARG A 756 -14.12 9.02 31.14
C ARG A 756 -13.43 7.69 31.03
N PHE A 757 -12.84 7.46 29.87
CA PHE A 757 -12.19 6.20 29.54
C PHE A 757 -10.98 6.40 28.64
N VAL A 758 -10.12 5.39 28.66
CA VAL A 758 -9.09 5.15 27.66
C VAL A 758 -9.38 3.80 27.02
N ASP A 759 -9.59 3.80 25.71
CA ASP A 759 -9.78 2.58 24.92
C ASP A 759 -8.47 2.26 24.21
N THR A 760 -7.89 1.11 24.51
CA THR A 760 -6.87 0.49 23.67
C THR A 760 -7.54 -0.50 22.73
N TYR A 761 -6.85 -0.96 21.69
CA TYR A 761 -7.40 -2.01 20.80
C TYR A 761 -7.68 -3.34 21.52
N THR A 762 -7.23 -3.51 22.77
CA THR A 762 -7.38 -4.76 23.54
C THR A 762 -8.25 -4.62 24.78
N ALA A 763 -8.47 -3.41 25.30
CA ALA A 763 -9.21 -3.18 26.54
C ALA A 763 -9.73 -1.73 26.67
N SER A 764 -10.73 -1.53 27.52
CA SER A 764 -11.26 -0.21 27.91
C SER A 764 -11.04 0.04 29.40
N TYR A 765 -10.58 1.23 29.78
CA TYR A 765 -10.20 1.60 31.13
C TYR A 765 -10.98 2.84 31.60
N SER A 766 -11.78 2.73 32.66
CA SER A 766 -12.59 3.86 33.17
C SER A 766 -11.92 4.62 34.33
N PHE A 767 -11.94 5.95 34.26
CA PHE A 767 -11.31 6.84 35.24
C PHE A 767 -12.30 7.68 36.06
N ASN A 768 -13.34 8.23 35.44
CA ASN A 768 -14.29 9.18 36.06
C ASN A 768 -13.57 10.28 36.88
N LYS A 769 -12.52 10.86 36.31
CA LYS A 769 -11.65 11.84 36.99
C LYS A 769 -11.98 13.26 36.53
N PRO A 770 -12.51 14.14 37.40
CA PRO A 770 -12.83 15.51 37.03
C PRO A 770 -11.58 16.38 36.89
N PHE A 771 -11.63 17.35 35.98
CA PHE A 771 -10.65 18.43 35.84
C PHE A 771 -11.33 19.68 35.28
N THR A 772 -10.68 20.84 35.40
CA THR A 772 -11.21 22.12 34.89
C THR A 772 -10.19 22.74 33.95
N ILE A 773 -10.66 23.42 32.91
CA ILE A 773 -9.86 24.34 32.10
C ILE A 773 -10.20 25.76 32.54
N GLU A 774 -9.21 26.51 33.02
CA GLU A 774 -9.37 27.90 33.46
C GLU A 774 -8.31 28.78 32.80
N SER A 775 -8.72 29.76 32.01
CA SER A 775 -7.79 30.63 31.25
C SER A 775 -6.76 29.80 30.47
N GLU A 776 -7.26 28.78 29.74
CA GLU A 776 -6.45 27.86 28.93
C GLU A 776 -5.47 26.95 29.72
N LYS A 777 -5.60 26.88 31.06
CA LYS A 777 -4.76 26.05 31.92
C LYS A 777 -5.54 24.87 32.50
N ILE A 778 -4.85 23.73 32.64
CA ILE A 778 -5.43 22.52 33.23
C ILE A 778 -5.36 22.63 34.76
N VAL A 779 -6.49 22.48 35.43
CA VAL A 779 -6.61 22.44 36.89
C VAL A 779 -7.15 21.08 37.32
N VAL A 780 -6.36 20.33 38.09
CA VAL A 780 -6.72 19.03 38.65
C VAL A 780 -6.68 19.13 40.17
N ASP A 781 -7.77 18.77 40.85
CA ASP A 781 -7.89 18.86 42.31
C ASP A 781 -7.55 20.25 42.91
N GLY A 782 -7.77 21.31 42.12
CA GLY A 782 -7.50 22.70 42.51
C GLY A 782 -6.05 23.17 42.28
N GLU A 783 -5.19 22.33 41.72
CA GLU A 783 -3.81 22.69 41.35
C GLU A 783 -3.65 22.80 39.83
N GLU A 784 -2.94 23.85 39.38
CA GLU A 784 -2.58 24.02 37.97
C GLU A 784 -1.51 22.99 37.59
N VAL A 785 -1.78 22.22 36.54
CA VAL A 785 -0.86 21.23 35.97
C VAL A 785 -0.54 21.56 34.52
N GLN A 786 0.66 21.17 34.08
CA GLN A 786 1.08 21.37 32.69
C GLN A 786 0.52 20.28 31.75
N PHE A 787 0.39 19.06 32.26
CA PHE A 787 -0.04 17.88 31.49
C PHE A 787 -1.08 17.10 32.29
N LEU A 788 -2.02 16.48 31.58
CA LEU A 788 -2.96 15.51 32.15
C LEU A 788 -2.44 14.10 31.89
N ASP A 789 -1.38 13.67 32.58
CA ASP A 789 -0.86 12.32 32.38
C ASP A 789 -1.81 11.26 32.96
N ILE A 790 -1.94 10.14 32.25
CA ILE A 790 -2.84 9.03 32.58
C ILE A 790 -1.99 7.76 32.77
N ASN A 791 -2.12 7.12 33.94
CA ASN A 791 -1.66 5.76 34.14
C ASN A 791 -2.87 4.82 34.19
N LEU A 792 -2.92 3.81 33.33
CA LEU A 792 -4.00 2.82 33.26
C LEU A 792 -4.16 2.03 34.57
N GLU A 793 -3.12 1.95 35.40
CA GLU A 793 -3.21 1.36 36.74
C GLU A 793 -4.09 2.18 37.72
N ASP A 794 -4.30 3.47 37.43
CA ASP A 794 -5.16 4.35 38.23
C ASP A 794 -6.64 4.21 37.87
N ALA A 795 -6.97 3.46 36.81
CA ALA A 795 -8.34 3.21 36.42
C ALA A 795 -9.08 2.43 37.52
N GLY A 796 -10.33 2.79 37.79
CA GLY A 796 -11.18 1.96 38.62
C GLY A 796 -11.33 0.59 37.94
N GLN A 797 -11.25 -0.51 38.69
CA GLN A 797 -11.61 -1.84 38.18
C GLN A 797 -13.11 -1.88 37.87
N GLY A 798 -13.52 -1.26 36.76
CA GLY A 798 -14.82 -1.45 36.15
C GLY A 798 -14.79 -2.80 35.45
N GLY A 799 -15.44 -3.80 36.05
CA GLY A 799 -15.59 -5.10 35.42
C GLY A 799 -16.22 -4.93 34.03
N VAL A 800 -15.62 -5.56 33.03
CA VAL A 800 -16.19 -5.72 31.70
C VAL A 800 -17.47 -6.54 31.84
N GLU A 801 -18.63 -5.90 32.03
CA GLU A 801 -19.92 -6.51 31.68
C GLU A 801 -20.04 -6.40 30.17
N GLY A 802 -19.50 -7.40 29.46
CA GLY A 802 -19.81 -7.59 28.06
C GLY A 802 -21.27 -8.02 27.93
N GLU A 803 -22.09 -7.17 27.29
CA GLU A 803 -23.29 -7.67 26.61
C GLU A 803 -22.81 -8.54 25.43
N ALA A 804 -23.25 -9.79 25.44
CA ALA A 804 -22.99 -10.81 24.43
C ALA A 804 -24.00 -10.74 23.28
#